data_AF-A0A199W5B5-F1
#
_entry.id   AF-A0A199W5B5-F1
#
_cell.length_a   1.000
_cell.length_b   1.000
_cell.length_c   1.000
_cell.angle_alpha   90.00
_cell.angle_beta   90.00
_cell.angle_gamma   90.00
#
_symmetry.space_group_name_H-M   'P 1'
#
loop_
_entity.id
_entity.type
_entity.pdbx_description
1 polymer ?
#
loop_
_entity_poly.entity_id
_entity_poly.type
_entity_poly.pdbx_seq_one_letter_code
_entity_poly.pdbx_strand_id
1 'polypeptide(L)'
;ASTNPSTPFGSSHDYSGTLFGFSDSTLIMAAKVMWRWRFVSPIISPPQYAGRRSIITSLPGFDGPLPISLETGYVEVDEENGVQLFYYFIESERNAQEDPLMLWLTGGPGCSAFSGLVYEIVLVAPSFDFDNVSSIIFLDSPVGTGFSYSVLEEGYNSSDTKAVDQILIFLKKWFVDHPEFKSNPLYIGGDSYSGLIIPAVTLEIANSKLFFPYFSISIYPLFVVNSIFECRQYLAFLLSMGYLAGNPVTDGEFDSGARVPFAHGMALISDELYESAKESCGGKYTAPRNAQCWNYLQAVYECTKGINGGHILEPNCEFASPHPFTVSAKRRKMLAKQSEELSLLTSSIPTYCRTYGYLLSKYWADNDTVRAALGIHKGTVPSWKRCNFDLPYTKDIWSAVVYHLKVTTKGYRALVYSGDHDFVIPFLGTQAWIRSLNFSVVDEWRPWSVDGQVAGFTRSYSNNLTFATVKGAGHTAPEYKRKESLSMLERWLSGVPVDEENGVQLFFYFIESERNAQEDPLMLWLTGGPGCSAFSGLVYEIGYELRAKFSSLSSIMVSSIIFLDSPVGTGFSYSVLEEGYNSSDTKAVDQILIFLKKWFLDHPEFKSNPLYIGGDSYSGMIIPAGYLAGNPVTDKEFDKGAKVPFAHGMALISDELYEVMQQFFDHSSSAKESCGGKYTAPGNAQCANYLQAVDECTNGINEGNILEPKCEFASPHPLTVSAERRKMLEEQFEELSLLKSSIPKYCRTYGYLLSKYWADNDTVREALGIRKGTVPSWKRCNYDLPYTKDIPSAVVYHLKVTTKGYRALVYSGDHDFVIPFLGTQAWIRSLNFSIVDEWRPWSVDGQVAGFTRSYSNNLTFATVKGAGHTAPEYKRKESLSMLER
;
A
#
# COMPACT_ATOMS: atom_id res chain seq x y z
N ALA A 1 -3.84 24.64 -83.97
CA ALA A 1 -4.58 25.73 -83.28
C ALA A 1 -4.27 25.61 -81.80
N SER A 2 -3.12 26.15 -81.36
CA SER A 2 -2.98 27.48 -80.73
C SER A 2 -3.79 27.58 -79.43
N THR A 3 -3.25 27.81 -78.23
CA THR A 3 -1.90 28.23 -77.79
C THR A 3 -1.93 28.15 -76.26
N ASN A 4 -0.97 27.45 -75.66
CA ASN A 4 -0.44 27.74 -74.32
C ASN A 4 0.66 28.82 -74.50
N PRO A 5 1.10 29.59 -73.47
CA PRO A 5 2.05 29.03 -72.47
C PRO A 5 1.94 29.69 -71.07
N SER A 6 2.32 29.02 -69.98
CA SER A 6 3.69 29.13 -69.47
C SER A 6 4.04 28.02 -68.46
N THR A 7 5.00 27.18 -68.84
CA THR A 7 5.99 26.52 -67.96
C THR A 7 7.34 27.26 -68.16
N PRO A 8 8.42 27.05 -67.35
CA PRO A 8 9.27 25.86 -67.53
C PRO A 8 9.98 25.34 -66.24
N PHE A 9 10.05 24.01 -66.04
CA PHE A 9 11.21 23.10 -66.22
C PHE A 9 12.31 23.19 -65.13
N GLY A 10 12.98 22.09 -64.73
CA GLY A 10 13.14 20.78 -65.38
C GLY A 10 13.34 19.65 -64.35
N SER A 11 12.87 18.43 -64.64
CA SER A 11 13.51 17.40 -65.50
C SER A 11 14.62 16.68 -64.72
N SER A 12 14.76 15.37 -64.66
CA SER A 12 14.24 14.20 -65.39
C SER A 12 15.18 13.06 -64.97
N HIS A 13 14.83 11.79 -64.76
CA HIS A 13 14.48 10.73 -65.72
C HIS A 13 14.58 9.44 -64.86
N ASP A 14 13.56 8.60 -64.76
CA ASP A 14 13.18 7.51 -65.68
C ASP A 14 13.87 6.15 -65.41
N TYR A 15 13.04 5.12 -65.60
CA TYR A 15 13.26 3.69 -65.80
C TYR A 15 13.40 2.69 -64.63
N SER A 16 12.38 1.84 -64.62
CA SER A 16 12.23 0.44 -64.18
C SER A 16 13.48 -0.44 -64.09
N GLY A 17 13.48 -1.36 -63.13
CA GLY A 17 14.34 -2.55 -63.16
C GLY A 17 14.17 -3.44 -61.92
N THR A 18 13.72 -4.66 -62.15
CA THR A 18 13.42 -5.71 -61.17
C THR A 18 14.68 -6.46 -60.68
N LEU A 19 14.61 -6.94 -59.42
CA LEU A 19 15.16 -8.21 -58.89
C LEU A 19 16.65 -8.40 -58.54
N PHE A 20 16.83 -9.03 -57.36
CA PHE A 20 17.95 -9.80 -56.79
C PHE A 20 19.09 -9.09 -56.02
N GLY A 21 18.92 -9.04 -54.69
CA GLY A 21 19.70 -9.80 -53.68
C GLY A 21 21.22 -9.72 -53.61
N PHE A 22 21.74 -9.25 -52.46
CA PHE A 22 23.03 -9.63 -51.83
C PHE A 22 22.89 -9.28 -50.33
N SER A 23 22.84 -10.22 -49.38
CA SER A 23 23.84 -11.18 -48.86
C SER A 23 24.32 -10.76 -47.47
N ASP A 24 24.14 -11.66 -46.50
CA ASP A 24 24.72 -11.64 -45.16
C ASP A 24 26.24 -11.43 -45.21
N SER A 25 26.70 -10.21 -44.94
CA SER A 25 28.10 -9.93 -44.54
C SER A 25 28.33 -8.52 -44.01
N THR A 26 27.36 -7.61 -44.08
CA THR A 26 27.55 -6.20 -43.67
C THR A 26 27.24 -5.93 -42.19
N LEU A 27 26.63 -6.87 -41.46
CA LEU A 27 26.33 -6.69 -40.03
C LEU A 27 27.51 -7.01 -39.08
N ILE A 28 28.62 -7.58 -39.58
CA ILE A 28 29.77 -7.96 -38.74
C ILE A 28 30.90 -6.92 -38.78
N MET A 29 30.84 -5.92 -39.67
CA MET A 29 31.83 -4.83 -39.74
C MET A 29 31.45 -3.56 -38.97
N ALA A 30 30.18 -3.41 -38.56
CA ALA A 30 29.73 -2.29 -37.71
C ALA A 30 30.04 -2.50 -36.20
N ALA A 31 30.28 -3.75 -35.77
CA ALA A 31 30.58 -4.08 -34.37
C ALA A 31 32.09 -4.00 -34.01
N LYS A 32 32.99 -3.70 -34.97
CA LYS A 32 34.45 -3.61 -34.72
C LYS A 32 35.06 -2.21 -34.90
N VAL A 33 34.27 -1.20 -35.27
CA VAL A 33 34.74 0.19 -35.39
C VAL A 33 34.27 1.09 -34.23
N MET A 34 33.33 0.64 -33.38
CA MET A 34 32.93 1.36 -32.16
C MET A 34 33.81 1.07 -30.92
N TRP A 35 34.97 0.43 -31.08
CA TRP A 35 35.91 0.11 -29.97
C TRP A 35 37.30 0.76 -30.11
N ARG A 36 37.43 1.84 -30.88
CA ARG A 36 38.69 2.60 -31.01
C ARG A 36 38.49 4.10 -31.30
N TRP A 37 37.70 4.80 -30.49
CA TRP A 37 37.82 6.25 -30.34
C TRP A 37 37.63 6.62 -28.86
N ARG A 38 38.68 6.38 -28.05
CA ARG A 38 38.88 7.11 -26.79
C ARG A 38 39.18 8.56 -27.17
N PHE A 39 38.16 9.40 -27.26
CA PHE A 39 38.35 10.84 -27.14
C PHE A 39 38.69 11.13 -25.69
N VAL A 40 39.97 11.43 -25.47
CA VAL A 40 40.46 12.17 -24.31
C VAL A 40 39.89 13.59 -24.46
N SER A 41 38.68 13.79 -23.96
CA SER A 41 38.21 15.14 -23.63
C SER A 41 38.82 15.52 -22.29
N PRO A 42 39.34 16.75 -22.13
CA PRO A 42 39.76 17.20 -20.81
C PRO A 42 38.52 17.21 -19.93
N ILE A 43 38.50 16.38 -18.90
CA ILE A 43 37.58 16.50 -17.78
C ILE A 43 37.92 17.86 -17.17
N ILE A 44 37.17 18.90 -17.54
CA ILE A 44 37.08 20.10 -16.71
C ILE A 44 36.25 19.64 -15.53
N SER A 45 36.94 19.22 -14.48
CA SER A 45 36.37 18.97 -13.17
C SER A 45 35.51 20.18 -12.81
N PRO A 46 34.27 20.01 -12.33
CA PRO A 46 33.59 21.10 -11.62
C PRO A 46 34.52 21.59 -10.51
N PRO A 47 34.49 22.88 -10.13
CA PRO A 47 35.28 23.35 -8.99
C PRO A 47 34.97 22.45 -7.79
N GLN A 48 35.98 21.70 -7.37
CA GLN A 48 35.92 20.84 -6.20
C GLN A 48 35.86 21.80 -5.01
N TYR A 49 34.66 22.11 -4.54
CA TYR A 49 34.50 22.73 -3.23
C TYR A 49 35.01 21.68 -2.24
N ALA A 50 36.21 21.90 -1.73
CA ALA A 50 36.91 20.96 -0.85
C ALA A 50 36.26 20.95 0.54
N GLY A 51 35.04 20.40 0.64
CA GLY A 51 34.47 19.91 1.89
C GLY A 51 35.15 18.57 2.21
N ARG A 52 35.74 18.47 3.40
CA ARG A 52 36.49 17.29 3.83
C ARG A 52 35.50 16.17 4.22
N ARG A 53 35.12 15.32 3.25
CA ARG A 53 34.26 14.15 3.50
C ARG A 53 35.02 13.09 4.29
N SER A 54 34.38 12.48 5.28
CA SER A 54 34.98 11.43 6.10
C SER A 54 34.05 10.21 6.15
N ILE A 55 34.42 9.14 5.44
CA ILE A 55 33.76 7.83 5.59
C ILE A 55 34.28 7.20 6.88
N ILE A 56 33.38 6.89 7.79
CA ILE A 56 33.68 6.37 9.11
C ILE A 56 33.65 4.86 9.07
N THR A 57 34.81 4.21 9.15
CA THR A 57 34.91 2.74 9.15
C THR A 57 34.94 2.14 10.56
N SER A 58 35.27 2.95 11.57
CA SER A 58 35.37 2.52 12.97
C SER A 58 35.07 3.70 13.90
N LEU A 59 34.35 3.45 14.99
CA LEU A 59 33.92 4.48 15.92
C LEU A 59 34.20 4.02 17.37
N PRO A 60 34.81 4.85 18.23
CA PRO A 60 35.08 4.46 19.61
C PRO A 60 33.80 4.06 20.34
N GLY A 61 33.81 2.89 20.98
CA GLY A 61 32.63 2.27 21.60
C GLY A 61 31.94 1.20 20.74
N PHE A 62 32.40 0.97 19.50
CA PHE A 62 31.98 -0.13 18.65
C PHE A 62 33.16 -1.05 18.32
N ASP A 63 33.05 -2.34 18.65
CA ASP A 63 34.10 -3.32 18.40
C ASP A 63 34.01 -3.85 16.96
N GLY A 64 34.98 -3.47 16.12
CA GLY A 64 35.06 -3.89 14.71
C GLY A 64 34.61 -2.83 13.70
N PRO A 65 34.48 -3.19 12.41
CA PRO A 65 33.98 -2.28 11.39
C PRO A 65 32.50 -1.95 11.64
N LEU A 66 32.09 -0.71 11.37
CA LEU A 66 30.67 -0.34 11.47
C LEU A 66 29.82 -1.17 10.49
N PRO A 67 28.66 -1.68 10.92
CA PRO A 67 27.76 -2.46 10.06
C PRO A 67 27.01 -1.58 9.05
N ILE A 68 27.07 -0.26 9.23
CA ILE A 68 26.43 0.75 8.38
C ILE A 68 27.49 1.56 7.63
N SER A 69 27.13 2.06 6.44
CA SER A 69 27.89 3.08 5.72
C SER A 69 27.61 4.43 6.36
N LEU A 70 28.51 4.92 7.21
CA LEU A 70 28.41 6.23 7.88
C LEU A 70 29.40 7.21 7.27
N GLU A 71 28.89 8.32 6.75
CA GLU A 71 29.67 9.49 6.35
C GLU A 71 29.39 10.66 7.30
N THR A 72 30.42 11.44 7.61
CA THR A 72 30.25 12.74 8.26
C THR A 72 30.97 13.85 7.51
N GLY A 73 30.49 15.08 7.67
CA GLY A 73 31.09 16.22 7.01
C GLY A 73 30.51 17.56 7.44
N TYR A 74 31.13 18.62 6.91
CA TYR A 74 30.68 20.00 7.03
C TYR A 74 30.34 20.58 5.66
N VAL A 75 29.27 21.37 5.60
CA VAL A 75 28.92 22.16 4.43
C VAL A 75 28.81 23.64 4.85
N GLU A 76 29.54 24.50 4.14
CA GLU A 76 29.50 25.94 4.36
C GLU A 76 28.24 26.54 3.75
N VAL A 77 27.39 27.16 4.57
CA VAL A 77 26.08 27.71 4.16
C VAL A 77 26.01 29.24 4.21
N ASP A 78 27.02 29.89 4.78
CA ASP A 78 27.15 31.35 4.83
C ASP A 78 28.66 31.68 4.75
N GLU A 79 29.10 32.12 3.57
CA GLU A 79 30.51 32.46 3.30
C GLU A 79 30.93 33.78 3.97
N GLU A 80 29.97 34.67 4.26
CA GLU A 80 30.25 35.96 4.91
C GLU A 80 30.67 35.75 6.36
N ASN A 81 29.95 34.86 7.07
CA ASN A 81 30.21 34.57 8.49
C ASN A 81 30.99 33.27 8.73
N GLY A 82 31.20 32.46 7.68
CA GLY A 82 31.82 31.15 7.76
C GLY A 82 30.95 30.13 8.52
N VAL A 83 29.64 30.10 8.28
CA VAL A 83 28.73 29.14 8.93
C VAL A 83 28.89 27.76 8.28
N GLN A 84 29.20 26.77 9.11
CA GLN A 84 29.41 25.38 8.73
C GLN A 84 28.36 24.49 9.41
N LEU A 85 27.49 23.86 8.62
CA LEU A 85 26.55 22.86 9.13
C LEU A 85 27.17 21.47 9.07
N PHE A 86 27.09 20.75 10.18
CA PHE A 86 27.55 19.38 10.32
C PHE A 86 26.44 18.39 10.00
N TYR A 87 26.77 17.28 9.34
CA TYR A 87 25.82 16.20 9.06
C TYR A 87 26.40 14.81 9.33
N TYR A 88 25.50 13.88 9.61
CA TYR A 88 25.72 12.44 9.55
C TYR A 88 24.91 11.90 8.38
N PHE A 89 25.50 11.12 7.49
CA PHE A 89 24.83 10.49 6.38
C PHE A 89 24.95 8.98 6.47
N ILE A 90 23.82 8.29 6.32
CA ILE A 90 23.72 6.83 6.32
C ILE A 90 23.09 6.37 5.02
N GLU A 91 23.76 5.48 4.32
CA GLU A 91 23.21 4.86 3.11
C GLU A 91 22.19 3.77 3.46
N SER A 92 21.20 3.59 2.57
CA SER A 92 20.29 2.45 2.67
C SER A 92 21.03 1.13 2.55
N GLU A 93 20.65 0.16 3.38
CA GLU A 93 21.22 -1.19 3.37
C GLU A 93 20.62 -2.09 2.27
N ARG A 94 19.52 -1.65 1.63
CA ARG A 94 18.85 -2.38 0.55
C ARG A 94 19.41 -1.99 -0.82
N ASN A 95 19.09 -0.79 -1.33
CA ASN A 95 19.63 -0.29 -2.59
C ASN A 95 19.71 1.24 -2.57
N ALA A 96 20.83 1.79 -2.09
CA ALA A 96 21.05 3.23 -1.99
C ALA A 96 20.88 4.03 -3.31
N GLN A 97 20.96 3.37 -4.48
CA GLN A 97 20.76 4.02 -5.79
C GLN A 97 19.28 4.20 -6.17
N GLU A 98 18.37 3.43 -5.58
CA GLU A 98 16.93 3.47 -5.88
C GLU A 98 16.11 3.93 -4.67
N ASP A 99 16.60 3.66 -3.47
CA ASP A 99 15.87 3.91 -2.23
C ASP A 99 15.79 5.41 -1.91
N PRO A 100 14.72 5.87 -1.25
CA PRO A 100 14.53 7.28 -0.97
C PRO A 100 15.70 7.91 -0.23
N LEU A 101 16.00 9.17 -0.56
CA LEU A 101 16.86 10.04 0.23
C LEU A 101 16.00 10.87 1.19
N MET A 102 16.32 10.84 2.48
CA MET A 102 15.62 11.59 3.50
C MET A 102 16.55 12.60 4.19
N LEU A 103 16.13 13.85 4.32
CA LEU A 103 16.73 14.80 5.25
C LEU A 103 15.96 14.74 6.57
N TRP A 104 16.63 14.44 7.68
CA TRP A 104 16.05 14.41 9.02
C TRP A 104 16.46 15.63 9.85
N LEU A 105 15.47 16.36 10.36
CA LEU A 105 15.62 17.58 11.16
C LEU A 105 15.05 17.37 12.56
N THR A 106 15.93 17.19 13.55
CA THR A 106 15.52 17.18 14.97
C THR A 106 15.10 18.60 15.41
N GLY A 107 14.08 18.68 16.27
CA GLY A 107 13.51 19.96 16.74
C GLY A 107 14.34 20.72 17.80
N GLY A 108 13.66 21.22 18.83
CA GLY A 108 14.23 22.07 19.89
C GLY A 108 13.57 23.45 19.98
N PRO A 109 13.98 24.46 19.19
CA PRO A 109 15.09 24.46 18.20
C PRO A 109 16.45 24.31 18.88
N GLY A 110 17.45 23.85 18.13
CA GLY A 110 18.82 23.73 18.62
C GLY A 110 19.21 22.35 19.13
N CYS A 111 18.40 21.31 18.90
CA CYS A 111 18.73 19.94 19.25
C CYS A 111 19.45 19.21 18.11
N SER A 112 20.54 18.52 18.43
CA SER A 112 21.37 17.81 17.47
C SER A 112 20.63 16.63 16.83
N ALA A 113 20.82 16.49 15.52
CA ALA A 113 20.27 15.41 14.71
C ALA A 113 20.90 14.04 15.04
N PHE A 114 21.97 14.03 15.83
CA PHE A 114 22.46 12.83 16.51
C PHE A 114 21.37 12.14 17.35
N SER A 115 20.38 12.91 17.85
CA SER A 115 19.23 12.35 18.57
C SER A 115 18.41 11.45 17.65
N GLY A 116 18.10 11.94 16.44
CA GLY A 116 17.41 11.20 15.41
C GLY A 116 18.17 9.94 15.00
N LEU A 117 19.49 10.08 14.84
CA LEU A 117 20.37 8.97 14.47
C LEU A 117 20.35 7.85 15.53
N VAL A 118 20.58 8.18 16.79
CA VAL A 118 20.82 7.18 17.84
C VAL A 118 19.53 6.72 18.50
N TYR A 119 18.66 7.62 18.92
CA TYR A 119 17.52 7.23 19.73
C TYR A 119 16.28 6.86 18.92
N GLU A 120 16.14 7.43 17.73
CA GLU A 120 14.88 7.44 17.00
C GLU A 120 14.91 6.46 15.83
N ILE A 121 15.67 6.75 14.77
CA ILE A 121 15.55 6.06 13.48
C ILE A 121 16.57 4.92 13.30
N VAL A 122 17.84 5.07 13.71
CA VAL A 122 18.90 4.18 13.20
C VAL A 122 19.66 3.37 14.26
N LEU A 123 19.96 3.86 15.49
CA LEU A 123 21.03 3.22 16.29
C LEU A 123 20.90 3.21 17.84
N VAL A 124 20.32 2.15 18.44
CA VAL A 124 20.85 1.52 19.69
C VAL A 124 20.53 0.01 19.70
N ALA A 125 21.58 -0.83 19.80
CA ALA A 125 21.75 -2.30 19.72
C ALA A 125 20.97 -3.17 20.78
N PRO A 126 20.93 -4.54 20.72
CA PRO A 126 21.64 -5.51 19.86
C PRO A 126 20.71 -6.50 19.10
N SER A 127 19.57 -6.05 18.57
CA SER A 127 18.81 -6.82 17.58
C SER A 127 18.96 -6.13 16.23
N PHE A 128 20.06 -6.45 15.54
CA PHE A 128 20.43 -5.97 14.21
C PHE A 128 19.63 -6.71 13.12
N ASP A 129 18.29 -6.62 13.17
CA ASP A 129 17.39 -7.35 12.26
C ASP A 129 16.53 -6.43 11.38
N PHE A 130 16.94 -5.18 11.14
CA PHE A 130 16.14 -4.24 10.35
C PHE A 130 16.98 -3.50 9.32
N ASP A 131 16.81 -3.87 8.05
CA ASP A 131 17.43 -3.23 6.89
C ASP A 131 16.92 -1.79 6.74
N ASN A 132 17.81 -0.80 6.76
CA ASN A 132 17.39 0.59 6.58
C ASN A 132 16.83 0.83 5.16
N VAL A 133 15.53 1.13 5.06
CA VAL A 133 14.79 1.29 3.78
C VAL A 133 15.01 2.61 3.04
N SER A 134 15.87 3.50 3.56
CA SER A 134 16.16 4.80 2.96
C SER A 134 17.58 5.28 3.29
N SER A 135 18.18 6.08 2.43
CA SER A 135 19.42 6.80 2.77
C SER A 135 19.04 8.09 3.52
N ILE A 136 19.68 8.39 4.65
CA ILE A 136 19.25 9.47 5.56
C ILE A 136 20.39 10.42 5.88
N ILE A 137 20.13 11.72 5.72
CA ILE A 137 20.98 12.83 6.15
C ILE A 137 20.43 13.37 7.47
N PHE A 138 21.16 13.21 8.57
CA PHE A 138 20.88 13.82 9.86
C PHE A 138 21.67 15.14 9.96
N LEU A 139 20.97 16.27 9.90
CA LEU A 139 21.59 17.59 9.81
C LEU A 139 21.50 18.36 11.14
N ASP A 140 22.65 18.75 11.69
CA ASP A 140 22.70 19.66 12.84
C ASP A 140 22.35 21.10 12.40
N SER A 141 21.08 21.44 12.42
CA SER A 141 20.56 22.76 12.08
C SER A 141 19.67 23.30 13.20
N PRO A 142 19.71 24.62 13.52
CA PRO A 142 20.50 25.69 12.91
C PRO A 142 21.98 25.70 13.37
N VAL A 143 22.77 26.67 12.90
CA VAL A 143 24.14 26.93 13.38
C VAL A 143 24.24 26.99 14.91
N GLY A 144 25.29 26.37 15.47
CA GLY A 144 25.50 26.23 16.91
C GLY A 144 24.76 25.04 17.55
N THR A 145 23.99 24.28 16.76
CA THR A 145 23.41 22.99 17.13
C THR A 145 24.45 21.88 16.98
N GLY A 146 24.55 20.99 17.98
CA GLY A 146 25.46 19.84 17.93
C GLY A 146 26.90 20.24 17.58
N PHE A 147 27.38 19.81 16.41
CA PHE A 147 28.72 20.14 15.91
C PHE A 147 28.79 21.27 14.88
N SER A 148 27.65 21.86 14.50
CA SER A 148 27.57 23.02 13.59
C SER A 148 28.07 24.29 14.26
N TYR A 149 28.81 25.13 13.53
CA TYR A 149 29.46 26.31 14.10
C TYR A 149 29.56 27.46 13.09
N SER A 150 29.89 28.65 13.59
CA SER A 150 30.24 29.81 12.78
C SER A 150 31.65 30.29 13.13
N VAL A 151 32.39 30.79 12.14
CA VAL A 151 33.71 31.42 12.35
C VAL A 151 33.56 32.79 13.02
N LEU A 152 32.58 33.58 12.59
CA LEU A 152 32.25 34.87 13.18
C LEU A 152 31.07 34.77 14.16
N GLU A 153 31.07 35.60 15.20
CA GLU A 153 30.02 35.59 16.24
C GLU A 153 28.65 35.95 15.67
N GLU A 154 28.62 36.87 14.70
CA GLU A 154 27.42 37.32 14.00
C GLU A 154 26.70 36.19 13.27
N GLY A 155 27.45 35.19 12.78
CA GLY A 155 26.88 34.04 12.08
C GLY A 155 26.02 33.15 12.97
N TYR A 156 26.16 33.19 14.30
CA TYR A 156 25.29 32.44 15.22
C TYR A 156 23.88 33.01 15.32
N ASN A 157 23.64 34.26 14.92
CA ASN A 157 22.30 34.85 14.89
C ASN A 157 21.46 34.16 13.80
N SER A 158 20.44 33.41 14.23
CA SER A 158 19.58 32.61 13.36
C SER A 158 18.09 32.91 13.55
N SER A 159 17.26 32.46 12.61
CA SER A 159 15.80 32.47 12.69
C SER A 159 15.20 31.24 12.01
N ASP A 160 13.88 31.03 12.07
CA ASP A 160 13.24 29.93 11.33
C ASP A 160 13.46 30.11 9.82
N THR A 161 13.25 31.33 9.31
CA THR A 161 13.48 31.63 7.89
C THR A 161 14.95 31.50 7.48
N LYS A 162 15.89 32.01 8.29
CA LYS A 162 17.33 31.88 8.00
C LYS A 162 17.79 30.41 8.06
N ALA A 163 17.25 29.60 8.96
CA ALA A 163 17.52 28.17 9.00
C ALA A 163 17.02 27.46 7.74
N VAL A 164 15.81 27.79 7.26
CA VAL A 164 15.29 27.28 5.98
C VAL A 164 16.24 27.62 4.83
N ASP A 165 16.69 28.88 4.72
CA ASP A 165 17.62 29.32 3.68
C ASP A 165 18.96 28.55 3.73
N GLN A 166 19.54 28.41 4.92
CA GLN A 166 20.78 27.66 5.12
C GLN A 166 20.63 26.17 4.78
N ILE A 167 19.49 25.55 5.09
CA ILE A 167 19.19 24.16 4.71
C ILE A 167 19.09 24.00 3.19
N LEU A 168 18.52 24.98 2.48
CA LEU A 168 18.48 24.96 1.01
C LEU A 168 19.88 25.06 0.41
N ILE A 169 20.74 25.92 0.96
CA ILE A 169 22.14 26.04 0.55
C ILE A 169 22.90 24.74 0.84
N PHE A 170 22.67 24.14 2.02
CA PHE A 170 23.21 22.85 2.40
C PHE A 170 22.86 21.78 1.36
N LEU A 171 21.57 21.56 1.09
CA LEU A 171 21.10 20.54 0.14
C LEU A 171 21.70 20.79 -1.26
N LYS A 172 21.74 22.04 -1.70
CA LYS A 172 22.32 22.41 -3.00
C LYS A 172 23.78 21.99 -3.11
N LYS A 173 24.61 22.32 -2.11
CA LYS A 173 26.04 21.96 -2.10
C LYS A 173 26.20 20.45 -1.91
N TRP A 174 25.40 19.83 -1.04
CA TRP A 174 25.43 18.39 -0.80
C TRP A 174 25.14 17.57 -2.07
N PHE A 175 24.15 17.95 -2.89
CA PHE A 175 23.89 17.28 -4.17
C PHE A 175 24.95 17.55 -5.26
N VAL A 176 25.70 18.65 -5.17
CA VAL A 176 26.88 18.84 -6.05
C VAL A 176 27.93 17.80 -5.69
N ASP A 177 28.08 17.52 -4.40
CA ASP A 177 29.03 16.56 -3.87
C ASP A 177 28.59 15.09 -4.02
N HIS A 178 27.28 14.83 -4.03
CA HIS A 178 26.67 13.50 -4.09
C HIS A 178 25.72 13.39 -5.30
N PRO A 179 26.26 13.46 -6.54
CA PRO A 179 25.44 13.47 -7.75
C PRO A 179 24.62 12.18 -7.95
N GLU A 180 25.05 11.06 -7.39
CA GLU A 180 24.37 9.76 -7.42
C GLU A 180 22.98 9.77 -6.78
N PHE A 181 22.73 10.63 -5.78
CA PHE A 181 21.43 10.71 -5.10
C PHE A 181 20.42 11.66 -5.78
N LYS A 182 20.78 12.28 -6.91
CA LYS A 182 19.92 13.28 -7.59
C LYS A 182 18.63 12.70 -8.17
N SER A 183 18.63 11.42 -8.50
CA SER A 183 17.46 10.71 -9.04
C SER A 183 16.58 10.08 -7.97
N ASN A 184 17.05 10.02 -6.72
CA ASN A 184 16.31 9.36 -5.64
C ASN A 184 15.07 10.19 -5.24
N PRO A 185 13.98 9.52 -4.85
CA PRO A 185 12.86 10.18 -4.18
C PRO A 185 13.35 10.98 -2.96
N LEU A 186 12.99 12.26 -2.86
CA LEU A 186 13.46 13.14 -1.78
C LEU A 186 12.36 13.39 -0.75
N TYR A 187 12.67 13.11 0.52
CA TYR A 187 11.78 13.37 1.65
C TYR A 187 12.42 14.30 2.68
N ILE A 188 11.64 15.24 3.19
CA ILE A 188 12.05 16.09 4.32
C ILE A 188 11.28 15.64 5.56
N GLY A 189 12.00 15.25 6.61
CA GLY A 189 11.44 14.63 7.80
C GLY A 189 11.96 15.22 9.10
N GLY A 190 11.28 14.91 10.20
CA GLY A 190 11.70 15.26 11.55
C GLY A 190 10.53 15.47 12.50
N ASP A 191 10.85 15.82 13.74
CA ASP A 191 9.86 15.92 14.83
C ASP A 191 9.93 17.20 15.65
N SER A 192 8.86 17.45 16.41
CA SER A 192 8.77 18.54 17.37
C SER A 192 8.86 19.91 16.67
N TYR A 193 9.74 20.79 17.12
CA TYR A 193 9.89 22.15 16.57
C TYR A 193 10.18 22.18 15.06
N SER A 194 10.76 21.11 14.50
CA SER A 194 11.01 21.05 13.05
C SER A 194 9.72 21.05 12.22
N GLY A 195 8.56 20.75 12.84
CA GLY A 195 7.24 20.94 12.24
C GLY A 195 6.97 22.35 11.68
N LEU A 196 7.68 23.38 12.19
CA LEU A 196 7.60 24.73 11.64
C LEU A 196 8.38 24.89 10.34
N ILE A 197 9.55 24.27 10.23
CA ILE A 197 10.49 24.47 9.13
C ILE A 197 10.40 23.40 8.04
N ILE A 198 10.03 22.15 8.35
CA ILE A 198 9.88 21.05 7.38
C ILE A 198 8.96 21.44 6.20
N PRO A 199 7.72 21.91 6.43
CA PRO A 199 6.86 22.30 5.31
C PRO A 199 7.35 23.57 4.61
N ALA A 200 8.10 24.44 5.29
CA ALA A 200 8.73 25.61 4.66
C ALA A 200 9.89 25.23 3.73
N VAL A 201 10.83 24.40 4.21
CA VAL A 201 11.91 23.81 3.39
C VAL A 201 11.32 23.09 2.18
N THR A 202 10.32 22.24 2.40
CA THR A 202 9.67 21.49 1.31
C THR A 202 9.02 22.43 0.29
N LEU A 203 8.36 23.49 0.75
CA LEU A 203 7.74 24.49 -0.13
C LEU A 203 8.80 25.24 -0.95
N GLU A 204 9.90 25.64 -0.34
CA GLU A 204 10.97 26.34 -1.03
C GLU A 204 11.67 25.43 -2.04
N ILE A 205 11.93 24.17 -1.71
CA ILE A 205 12.41 23.17 -2.68
C ILE A 205 11.43 23.07 -3.87
N ALA A 206 10.14 22.93 -3.59
CA ALA A 206 9.10 22.83 -4.62
C ALA A 206 8.93 24.09 -5.49
N ASN A 207 9.17 25.28 -4.94
CA ASN A 207 9.12 26.53 -5.68
C ASN A 207 10.42 26.83 -6.42
N SER A 208 11.52 26.32 -5.89
CA SER A 208 12.83 26.58 -6.43
C SER A 208 13.03 25.88 -7.76
N LYS A 209 13.64 26.61 -8.70
CA LYS A 209 14.31 26.00 -9.85
C LYS A 209 15.67 25.39 -9.42
N LEU A 210 15.93 25.11 -8.14
CA LEU A 210 17.29 24.84 -7.63
C LEU A 210 17.96 23.61 -8.28
N PHE A 211 17.19 22.66 -8.82
CA PHE A 211 17.68 21.51 -9.57
C PHE A 211 17.87 21.77 -11.09
N PHE A 212 17.61 22.98 -11.59
CA PHE A 212 17.65 23.32 -13.03
C PHE A 212 19.00 23.77 -13.67
N PRO A 213 20.14 24.03 -13.00
CA PRO A 213 21.18 24.83 -13.65
C PRO A 213 22.05 24.09 -14.68
N TYR A 214 21.73 22.86 -15.11
CA TYR A 214 22.44 22.20 -16.21
C TYR A 214 21.60 21.94 -17.48
N PHE A 215 20.32 22.32 -17.52
CA PHE A 215 19.49 22.25 -18.73
C PHE A 215 19.24 23.64 -19.33
N SER A 216 20.30 24.39 -19.62
CA SER A 216 20.20 25.52 -20.56
C SER A 216 20.38 25.01 -21.98
N ILE A 217 19.28 24.61 -22.62
CA ILE A 217 19.28 24.34 -24.06
C ILE A 217 19.37 25.69 -24.77
N SER A 218 20.55 26.01 -25.29
CA SER A 218 20.67 26.98 -26.38
C SER A 218 19.96 26.36 -27.59
N ILE A 219 18.82 26.94 -27.97
CA ILE A 219 17.97 26.43 -29.04
C ILE A 219 18.70 26.62 -30.37
N TYR A 220 19.41 25.57 -30.82
CA TYR A 220 19.73 25.36 -32.24
C TYR A 220 18.76 24.29 -32.78
N PRO A 221 18.06 24.54 -33.89
CA PRO A 221 16.99 23.66 -34.34
C PRO A 221 17.59 22.48 -35.12
N LEU A 222 18.13 21.47 -34.45
CA LEU A 222 18.39 20.16 -35.08
C LEU A 222 18.61 18.97 -34.12
N PHE A 223 18.07 18.94 -32.89
CA PHE A 223 18.08 17.72 -32.06
C PHE A 223 16.86 17.68 -31.11
N VAL A 224 15.82 16.91 -31.45
CA VAL A 224 14.54 16.80 -30.68
C VAL A 224 14.41 15.43 -29.97
N VAL A 225 15.48 14.65 -29.82
CA VAL A 225 15.38 13.29 -29.25
C VAL A 225 15.79 13.21 -27.76
N ASN A 226 16.62 14.12 -27.25
CA ASN A 226 17.06 14.11 -25.84
C ASN A 226 16.16 14.89 -24.87
N SER A 227 15.28 15.77 -25.37
CA SER A 227 14.43 16.64 -24.54
C SER A 227 13.27 15.91 -23.84
N ILE A 228 12.87 14.72 -24.32
CA ILE A 228 11.78 13.93 -23.73
C ILE A 228 12.27 13.12 -22.51
N PHE A 229 13.53 12.67 -22.53
CA PHE A 229 14.11 11.86 -21.46
C PHE A 229 14.36 12.69 -20.19
N GLU A 230 14.88 13.90 -20.35
CA GLU A 230 15.16 14.84 -19.25
C GLU A 230 13.87 15.40 -18.62
N CYS A 231 12.82 15.63 -19.43
CA CYS A 231 11.48 15.99 -18.92
C CYS A 231 10.82 14.83 -18.15
N ARG A 232 11.00 13.56 -18.57
CA ARG A 232 10.48 12.39 -17.84
C ARG A 232 11.15 12.22 -16.48
N GLN A 233 12.46 12.41 -16.41
CA GLN A 233 13.22 12.30 -15.16
C GLN A 233 12.88 13.43 -14.16
N TYR A 234 12.64 14.65 -14.66
CA TYR A 234 12.17 15.78 -13.86
C TYR A 234 10.74 15.59 -13.32
N LEU A 235 9.81 15.11 -14.17
CA LEU A 235 8.46 14.75 -13.74
C LEU A 235 8.47 13.61 -12.73
N ALA A 236 9.32 12.60 -12.90
CA ALA A 236 9.50 11.52 -11.93
C ALA A 236 10.02 12.04 -10.57
N PHE A 237 11.05 12.88 -10.57
CA PHE A 237 11.60 13.50 -9.35
C PHE A 237 10.57 14.37 -8.61
N LEU A 238 9.81 15.21 -9.32
CA LEU A 238 8.75 16.03 -8.71
C LEU A 238 7.57 15.20 -8.19
N LEU A 239 7.21 14.11 -8.88
CA LEU A 239 6.16 13.19 -8.44
C LEU A 239 6.60 12.31 -7.25
N SER A 240 7.91 12.22 -6.98
CA SER A 240 8.50 11.41 -5.91
C SER A 240 8.98 12.21 -4.69
N MET A 241 8.59 13.48 -4.54
CA MET A 241 8.88 14.27 -3.33
C MET A 241 7.75 14.17 -2.29
N GLY A 242 8.12 14.21 -1.01
CA GLY A 242 7.18 14.30 0.09
C GLY A 242 7.82 14.81 1.37
N TYR A 243 7.03 14.90 2.44
CA TYR A 243 7.55 15.24 3.76
C TYR A 243 6.82 14.47 4.86
N LEU A 244 7.50 14.30 5.99
CA LEU A 244 6.94 13.70 7.19
C LEU A 244 7.19 14.58 8.42
N ALA A 245 6.23 14.61 9.33
CA ALA A 245 6.28 15.47 10.51
C ALA A 245 5.76 14.72 11.74
N GLY A 246 6.66 14.39 12.67
CA GLY A 246 6.37 13.69 13.91
C GLY A 246 6.07 14.64 15.07
N ASN A 247 4.96 14.44 15.77
CA ASN A 247 4.51 15.31 16.87
C ASN A 247 4.80 16.80 16.59
N PRO A 248 4.36 17.36 15.44
CA PRO A 248 4.95 18.60 14.96
C PRO A 248 4.40 19.83 15.67
N VAL A 249 5.27 20.76 16.06
CA VAL A 249 4.85 22.14 16.35
C VAL A 249 4.42 22.75 15.03
N THR A 250 3.20 23.26 14.97
CA THR A 250 2.63 23.86 13.77
C THR A 250 1.96 25.19 14.04
N ASP A 251 1.29 25.35 15.18
CA ASP A 251 0.57 26.57 15.53
C ASP A 251 0.30 26.59 17.04
N GLY A 252 0.71 27.68 17.70
CA GLY A 252 0.61 27.79 19.15
C GLY A 252 -0.82 27.67 19.69
N GLU A 253 -1.83 28.12 18.93
CA GLU A 253 -3.23 28.04 19.36
C GLU A 253 -3.76 26.61 19.29
N PHE A 254 -3.45 25.87 18.22
CA PHE A 254 -3.85 24.47 18.09
C PHE A 254 -3.08 23.56 19.05
N ASP A 255 -1.76 23.68 19.08
CA ASP A 255 -0.88 22.74 19.79
C ASP A 255 -0.98 22.94 21.31
N SER A 256 -0.87 24.18 21.79
CA SER A 256 -0.98 24.45 23.24
C SER A 256 -2.42 24.40 23.72
N GLY A 257 -3.39 24.79 22.87
CA GLY A 257 -4.81 24.68 23.18
C GLY A 257 -5.28 23.24 23.39
N ALA A 258 -4.59 22.26 22.81
CA ALA A 258 -4.93 20.85 22.95
C ALA A 258 -4.55 20.23 24.30
N ARG A 259 -3.72 20.88 25.13
CA ARG A 259 -3.22 20.30 26.40
C ARG A 259 -4.32 20.07 27.43
N VAL A 260 -5.28 20.98 27.55
CA VAL A 260 -6.40 20.85 28.49
C VAL A 260 -7.34 19.70 28.10
N PRO A 261 -7.86 19.60 26.86
CA PRO A 261 -8.68 18.46 26.46
C PRO A 261 -7.89 17.14 26.44
N PHE A 262 -6.59 17.17 26.17
CA PHE A 262 -5.75 15.98 26.30
C PHE A 262 -5.61 15.54 27.76
N ALA A 263 -5.37 16.45 28.69
CA ALA A 263 -5.30 16.16 30.12
C ALA A 263 -6.60 15.50 30.61
N HIS A 264 -7.74 16.00 30.14
CA HIS A 264 -9.05 15.40 30.42
C HIS A 264 -9.17 13.99 29.80
N GLY A 265 -8.87 13.85 28.50
CA GLY A 265 -8.94 12.57 27.80
C GLY A 265 -8.01 11.48 28.34
N MET A 266 -6.91 11.86 29.01
CA MET A 266 -5.97 10.95 29.68
C MET A 266 -6.24 10.81 31.19
N ALA A 267 -7.38 11.30 31.68
CA ALA A 267 -7.78 11.26 33.10
C ALA A 267 -6.76 11.91 34.06
N LEU A 268 -6.03 12.93 33.60
CA LEU A 268 -5.10 13.71 34.42
C LEU A 268 -5.80 14.85 35.19
N ILE A 269 -7.02 15.21 34.77
CA ILE A 269 -7.90 16.18 35.43
C ILE A 269 -9.34 15.64 35.47
N SER A 270 -10.15 16.11 36.42
CA SER A 270 -11.54 15.68 36.56
C SER A 270 -12.48 16.34 35.55
N ASP A 271 -13.65 15.74 35.34
CA ASP A 271 -14.72 16.26 34.48
C ASP A 271 -15.16 17.67 34.92
N GLU A 272 -15.31 17.90 36.22
CA GLU A 272 -15.74 19.20 36.77
C GLU A 272 -14.72 20.30 36.49
N LEU A 273 -13.42 19.99 36.63
CA LEU A 273 -12.35 20.92 36.34
C LEU A 273 -12.29 21.22 34.83
N TYR A 274 -12.44 20.20 33.99
CA TYR A 274 -12.43 20.37 32.55
C TYR A 274 -13.61 21.22 32.06
N GLU A 275 -14.85 20.92 32.47
CA GLU A 275 -16.02 21.70 32.05
C GLU A 275 -15.95 23.14 32.58
N SER A 276 -15.50 23.35 33.82
CA SER A 276 -15.30 24.69 34.38
C SER A 276 -14.25 25.50 33.62
N ALA A 277 -13.12 24.86 33.25
CA ALA A 277 -12.07 25.49 32.45
C ALA A 277 -12.57 25.81 31.04
N LYS A 278 -13.28 24.87 30.40
CA LYS A 278 -13.85 25.01 29.06
C LYS A 278 -14.86 26.15 28.98
N GLU A 279 -15.78 26.24 29.94
CA GLU A 279 -16.76 27.34 30.03
C GLU A 279 -16.07 28.68 30.28
N SER A 280 -15.23 28.77 31.32
CA SER A 280 -14.58 30.02 31.73
C SER A 280 -13.60 30.57 30.69
N CYS A 281 -12.92 29.69 29.96
CA CYS A 281 -11.97 30.05 28.91
C CYS A 281 -12.61 30.12 27.51
N GLY A 282 -13.89 29.79 27.36
CA GLY A 282 -14.57 29.74 26.06
C GLY A 282 -13.91 28.77 25.06
N GLY A 283 -13.36 27.66 25.57
CA GLY A 283 -12.61 26.67 24.79
C GLY A 283 -11.24 27.13 24.28
N LYS A 284 -10.72 28.29 24.71
CA LYS A 284 -9.40 28.81 24.32
C LYS A 284 -8.46 28.91 25.52
N TYR A 285 -7.55 27.95 25.63
CA TYR A 285 -6.73 27.73 26.83
C TYR A 285 -5.35 28.41 26.80
N THR A 286 -4.95 29.00 25.68
CA THR A 286 -3.61 29.58 25.47
C THR A 286 -3.43 30.96 26.10
N ALA A 287 -4.51 31.75 26.18
CA ALA A 287 -4.48 33.11 26.72
C ALA A 287 -5.71 33.35 27.61
N PRO A 288 -5.57 33.31 28.95
CA PRO A 288 -6.69 33.51 29.87
C PRO A 288 -7.24 34.93 29.75
N ARG A 289 -8.54 35.04 29.43
CA ARG A 289 -9.22 36.32 29.19
C ARG A 289 -9.84 36.94 30.45
N ASN A 290 -9.94 36.17 31.53
CA ASN A 290 -10.52 36.56 32.80
C ASN A 290 -9.86 35.79 33.94
N ALA A 291 -10.09 36.25 35.18
CA ALA A 291 -9.48 35.66 36.38
C ALA A 291 -9.95 34.22 36.65
N GLN A 292 -11.19 33.88 36.29
CA GLN A 292 -11.73 32.51 36.47
C GLN A 292 -11.00 31.51 35.58
N CYS A 293 -10.86 31.81 34.29
CA CYS A 293 -10.08 31.01 33.35
C CYS A 293 -8.65 30.83 33.84
N TRP A 294 -8.00 31.91 34.31
CA TRP A 294 -6.64 31.81 34.87
C TRP A 294 -6.59 30.86 36.08
N ASN A 295 -7.53 30.95 37.01
CA ASN A 295 -7.59 30.06 38.18
C ASN A 295 -7.79 28.59 37.79
N TYR A 296 -8.65 28.30 36.81
CA TYR A 296 -8.86 26.93 36.35
C TYR A 296 -7.65 26.38 35.57
N LEU A 297 -7.01 27.20 34.74
CA LEU A 297 -5.75 26.81 34.08
C LEU A 297 -4.63 26.56 35.09
N GLN A 298 -4.57 27.36 36.17
CA GLN A 298 -3.64 27.11 37.26
C GLN A 298 -3.95 25.77 37.95
N ALA A 299 -5.22 25.45 38.21
CA ALA A 299 -5.59 24.16 38.77
C ALA A 299 -5.21 22.98 37.85
N VAL A 300 -5.40 23.11 36.54
CA VAL A 300 -4.93 22.11 35.55
C VAL A 300 -3.40 21.97 35.61
N TYR A 301 -2.67 23.08 35.71
CA TYR A 301 -1.21 23.05 35.87
C TYR A 301 -0.79 22.35 37.17
N GLU A 302 -1.46 22.62 38.29
CA GLU A 302 -1.14 21.95 39.56
C GLU A 302 -1.35 20.42 39.50
N CYS A 303 -2.36 19.95 38.76
CA CYS A 303 -2.58 18.53 38.50
C CYS A 303 -1.50 17.91 37.60
N THR A 304 -0.96 18.67 36.64
CA THR A 304 -0.09 18.14 35.59
C THR A 304 1.40 18.42 35.79
N LYS A 305 1.80 19.36 36.66
CA LYS A 305 3.20 19.79 36.84
C LYS A 305 4.19 18.68 37.23
N GLY A 306 3.69 17.57 37.78
CA GLY A 306 4.50 16.44 38.22
C GLY A 306 4.76 15.37 37.17
N ILE A 307 4.05 15.41 36.03
CA ILE A 307 4.14 14.38 34.99
C ILE A 307 5.30 14.67 34.03
N ASN A 308 5.81 13.64 33.37
CA ASN A 308 6.74 13.82 32.26
C ASN A 308 5.97 14.29 31.01
N GLY A 309 6.25 15.50 30.55
CA GLY A 309 5.58 16.07 29.39
C GLY A 309 5.84 15.32 28.08
N GLY A 310 7.05 14.75 27.91
CA GLY A 310 7.43 14.01 26.71
C GLY A 310 6.78 12.64 26.61
N HIS A 311 6.42 12.03 27.75
CA HIS A 311 5.65 10.80 27.79
C HIS A 311 4.97 10.67 29.16
N ILE A 312 3.65 10.83 29.22
CA ILE A 312 2.92 10.99 30.50
C ILE A 312 3.02 9.79 31.47
N LEU A 313 3.36 8.60 30.97
CA LEU A 313 3.55 7.40 31.81
C LEU A 313 4.99 7.15 32.25
N GLU A 314 5.96 7.90 31.75
CA GLU A 314 7.36 7.74 32.15
C GLU A 314 7.70 8.59 33.38
N PRO A 315 8.72 8.20 34.18
CA PRO A 315 9.18 9.02 35.29
C PRO A 315 9.59 10.43 34.84
N ASN A 316 9.26 11.42 35.66
CA ASN A 316 9.68 12.80 35.45
C ASN A 316 11.13 12.98 35.92
N CYS A 317 12.08 12.79 35.00
CA CYS A 317 13.52 12.85 35.27
C CYS A 317 14.08 14.25 34.98
N GLU A 318 15.16 14.64 35.66
CA GLU A 318 15.95 15.83 35.30
C GLU A 318 16.46 15.69 33.85
N PHE A 319 16.51 16.80 33.11
CA PHE A 319 16.90 16.82 31.69
C PHE A 319 18.43 16.94 31.53
N ALA A 320 19.03 16.24 30.55
CA ALA A 320 20.49 16.19 30.36
C ALA A 320 21.07 17.51 29.82
N SER A 321 20.25 18.32 29.14
CA SER A 321 20.60 19.63 28.60
C SER A 321 19.52 20.66 28.99
N PRO A 322 19.37 20.96 30.29
CA PRO A 322 18.22 21.70 30.81
C PRO A 322 18.21 23.14 30.29
N HIS A 323 17.02 23.68 30.06
CA HIS A 323 16.86 25.08 29.66
C HIS A 323 17.37 26.00 30.79
N PRO A 324 18.14 27.07 30.51
CA PRO A 324 18.70 27.98 31.52
C PRO A 324 17.74 28.46 32.61
N PHE A 325 16.45 28.61 32.30
CA PHE A 325 15.42 29.12 33.20
C PHE A 325 14.72 28.05 34.07
N THR A 326 15.03 26.76 33.89
CA THR A 326 14.48 25.66 34.71
C THR A 326 15.34 25.32 35.93
N VAL A 327 16.57 25.85 36.02
CA VAL A 327 17.48 25.60 37.14
C VAL A 327 17.22 26.62 38.25
N SER A 328 16.72 26.14 39.41
CA SER A 328 16.52 27.00 40.59
C SER A 328 17.78 27.80 40.93
N ALA A 329 17.60 29.09 41.28
CA ALA A 329 18.69 30.03 41.53
C ALA A 329 19.70 29.59 42.62
N LYS A 330 19.36 28.58 43.46
CA LYS A 330 20.26 27.98 44.44
C LYS A 330 21.40 27.14 43.83
N ARG A 331 21.24 26.53 42.65
CA ARG A 331 22.26 25.64 42.04
C ARG A 331 23.34 26.37 41.22
N ARG A 332 23.11 27.63 40.81
CA ARG A 332 24.11 28.45 40.06
C ARG A 332 25.45 28.61 40.77
N LYS A 333 25.50 28.47 42.11
CA LYS A 333 26.74 28.61 42.90
C LYS A 333 27.58 27.34 43.07
N MET A 334 27.06 26.14 42.77
CA MET A 334 27.79 24.87 42.99
C MET A 334 28.50 24.33 41.74
N LEU A 335 28.03 24.65 40.53
CA LEU A 335 28.58 24.11 39.28
C LEU A 335 29.88 24.78 38.79
N ALA A 336 30.31 25.88 39.42
CA ALA A 336 31.51 26.61 39.00
C ALA A 336 32.84 26.04 39.55
N LYS A 337 32.80 24.95 40.33
CA LYS A 337 33.99 24.32 40.92
C LYS A 337 33.77 22.81 41.09
N GLN A 338 34.19 21.99 40.13
CA GLN A 338 34.93 20.74 40.40
C GLN A 338 35.28 19.98 39.10
N SER A 339 36.41 19.30 39.17
CA SER A 339 37.22 18.69 38.13
C SER A 339 36.60 17.51 37.37
N GLU A 340 37.08 17.32 36.13
CA GLU A 340 36.57 16.48 35.03
C GLU A 340 36.56 14.95 35.21
N GLU A 341 37.02 14.37 36.33
CA GLU A 341 37.03 12.89 36.49
C GLU A 341 36.00 12.35 37.51
N LEU A 342 35.31 13.20 38.28
CA LEU A 342 34.40 12.78 39.37
C LEU A 342 32.90 12.74 38.99
N SER A 343 32.54 12.97 37.71
CA SER A 343 31.13 13.20 37.33
C SER A 343 30.29 11.94 37.08
N LEU A 344 30.89 10.78 36.74
CA LEU A 344 30.13 9.53 36.57
C LEU A 344 29.55 9.01 37.90
N LEU A 345 30.24 9.25 39.01
CA LEU A 345 29.82 8.85 40.37
C LEU A 345 28.87 9.84 41.04
N THR A 346 28.61 11.00 40.44
CA THR A 346 27.82 12.09 41.04
C THR A 346 26.61 12.55 40.20
N SER A 347 26.29 11.85 39.10
CA SER A 347 25.07 12.10 38.32
C SER A 347 23.82 11.93 39.19
N SER A 348 23.05 13.00 39.37
CA SER A 348 21.71 12.96 39.99
C SER A 348 20.67 12.24 39.13
N ILE A 349 20.98 11.95 37.87
CA ILE A 349 20.07 11.31 36.92
C ILE A 349 20.13 9.79 37.10
N PRO A 350 19.02 9.13 37.49
CA PRO A 350 18.97 7.69 37.64
C PRO A 350 19.18 6.95 36.31
N THR A 351 19.81 5.77 36.35
CA THR A 351 20.13 4.99 35.15
C THR A 351 18.91 4.43 34.41
N TYR A 352 17.77 4.31 35.09
CA TYR A 352 16.50 3.90 34.45
C TYR A 352 15.85 5.03 33.63
N CYS A 353 16.29 6.28 33.79
CA CYS A 353 15.79 7.40 33.01
C CYS A 353 16.43 7.41 31.63
N ARG A 354 15.64 7.61 30.56
CA ARG A 354 16.16 7.80 29.19
C ARG A 354 17.22 8.90 29.11
N THR A 355 17.04 9.95 29.90
CA THR A 355 17.98 11.07 30.00
C THR A 355 19.40 10.64 30.37
N TYR A 356 19.57 9.52 31.08
CA TYR A 356 20.90 8.98 31.37
C TYR A 356 21.66 8.64 30.08
N GLY A 357 20.99 8.04 29.10
CA GLY A 357 21.57 7.78 27.79
C GLY A 357 22.02 9.07 27.10
N TYR A 358 21.24 10.14 27.22
CA TYR A 358 21.57 11.44 26.62
C TYR A 358 22.80 12.08 27.25
N LEU A 359 22.95 11.90 28.57
CA LEU A 359 24.15 12.31 29.30
C LEU A 359 25.37 11.51 28.83
N LEU A 360 25.24 10.20 28.59
CA LEU A 360 26.32 9.38 28.05
C LEU A 360 26.74 9.84 26.65
N SER A 361 25.79 10.21 25.79
CA SER A 361 26.10 10.75 24.46
C SER A 361 26.91 12.04 24.52
N LYS A 362 26.73 12.88 25.54
CA LYS A 362 27.60 14.03 25.73
C LYS A 362 29.06 13.60 25.94
N TYR A 363 29.31 12.69 26.88
CA TYR A 363 30.67 12.24 27.17
C TYR A 363 31.30 11.53 25.97
N TRP A 364 30.50 10.74 25.26
CA TRP A 364 30.93 10.09 24.04
C TRP A 364 31.28 11.11 22.95
N ALA A 365 30.41 12.09 22.68
CA ALA A 365 30.62 13.11 21.66
C ALA A 365 31.77 14.09 22.01
N ASP A 366 32.05 14.31 23.30
CA ASP A 366 33.16 15.14 23.77
C ASP A 366 34.51 14.40 23.81
N ASN A 367 34.53 13.08 23.64
CA ASN A 367 35.78 12.33 23.60
C ASN A 367 36.63 12.71 22.38
N ASP A 368 37.88 13.11 22.59
CA ASP A 368 38.79 13.55 21.51
C ASP A 368 38.96 12.52 20.38
N THR A 369 38.93 11.22 20.72
CA THR A 369 39.04 10.14 19.72
C THR A 369 37.78 10.05 18.89
N VAL A 370 36.60 10.21 19.50
CA VAL A 370 35.32 10.25 18.78
C VAL A 370 35.26 11.48 17.88
N ARG A 371 35.63 12.65 18.40
CA ARG A 371 35.67 13.90 17.63
C ARG A 371 36.62 13.82 16.45
N ALA A 372 37.80 13.22 16.64
CA ALA A 372 38.75 12.97 15.55
C ALA A 372 38.18 12.00 14.52
N ALA A 373 37.53 10.91 14.96
CA ALA A 373 36.90 9.93 14.07
C ALA A 373 35.81 10.59 13.22
N LEU A 374 34.89 11.36 13.83
CA LEU A 374 33.80 12.06 13.14
C LEU A 374 34.27 13.26 12.28
N GLY A 375 35.57 13.57 12.24
CA GLY A 375 36.10 14.68 11.45
C GLY A 375 35.78 16.07 12.02
N ILE A 376 35.50 16.19 13.32
CA ILE A 376 35.15 17.45 13.96
C ILE A 376 36.34 18.43 13.90
N HIS A 377 36.09 19.65 13.41
CA HIS A 377 37.11 20.68 13.32
C HIS A 377 37.61 21.08 14.72
N LYS A 378 38.93 21.07 14.91
CA LYS A 378 39.52 21.40 16.22
C LYS A 378 39.32 22.87 16.56
N GLY A 379 38.93 23.16 17.80
CA GLY A 379 38.77 24.52 18.32
C GLY A 379 37.47 25.21 17.93
N THR A 380 36.53 24.55 17.25
CA THR A 380 35.28 25.17 16.78
C THR A 380 34.13 25.02 17.79
N VAL A 381 33.84 23.78 18.22
CA VAL A 381 32.77 23.48 19.20
C VAL A 381 33.40 23.00 20.50
N PRO A 382 33.47 23.82 21.58
CA PRO A 382 34.20 23.45 22.80
C PRO A 382 33.65 22.21 23.52
N SER A 383 32.32 22.08 23.58
CA SER A 383 31.63 20.91 24.15
C SER A 383 30.33 20.70 23.39
N TRP A 384 30.05 19.47 23.03
CA TRP A 384 28.84 19.05 22.36
C TRP A 384 27.66 19.12 23.34
N LYS A 385 26.56 19.70 22.89
CA LYS A 385 25.29 19.72 23.62
C LYS A 385 24.24 18.99 22.78
N ARG A 386 23.49 18.08 23.40
CA ARG A 386 22.33 17.45 22.74
C ARG A 386 21.33 18.51 22.29
N CYS A 387 21.01 19.47 23.16
CA CYS A 387 20.19 20.63 22.83
C CYS A 387 20.87 21.91 23.33
N ASN A 388 21.10 22.86 22.43
CA ASN A 388 21.66 24.16 22.76
C ASN A 388 20.57 25.24 22.77
N PHE A 389 19.90 25.40 23.91
CA PHE A 389 18.84 26.41 24.07
C PHE A 389 19.38 27.84 24.30
N ASP A 390 20.70 28.01 24.37
CA ASP A 390 21.36 29.33 24.53
C ASP A 390 21.56 30.04 23.19
N LEU A 391 21.16 29.44 22.07
CA LEU A 391 21.35 29.99 20.74
C LEU A 391 20.57 31.30 20.55
N PRO A 392 21.19 32.34 19.94
CA PRO A 392 20.47 33.53 19.53
C PRO A 392 19.57 33.21 18.32
N TYR A 393 18.35 32.76 18.61
CA TYR A 393 17.40 32.23 17.63
C TYR A 393 16.06 32.97 17.67
N THR A 394 15.65 33.54 16.54
CA THR A 394 14.37 34.25 16.38
C THR A 394 13.30 33.32 15.81
N LYS A 395 12.16 33.19 16.50
CA LYS A 395 11.01 32.42 16.03
C LYS A 395 10.10 33.32 15.18
N ASP A 396 10.31 33.31 13.86
CA ASP A 396 9.64 34.20 12.91
C ASP A 396 8.58 33.50 12.02
N ILE A 397 8.47 32.16 12.10
CA ILE A 397 7.33 31.40 11.55
C ILE A 397 6.31 31.16 12.67
N TRP A 398 5.24 31.94 12.68
CA TRP A 398 4.18 31.85 13.69
C TRP A 398 3.24 30.65 13.52
N SER A 399 3.02 30.22 12.27
CA SER A 399 2.14 29.09 11.93
C SER A 399 2.61 28.40 10.66
N ALA A 400 2.80 27.09 10.73
CA ALA A 400 3.17 26.23 9.61
C ALA A 400 1.97 25.65 8.85
N VAL A 401 0.75 25.87 9.35
CA VAL A 401 -0.50 25.39 8.72
C VAL A 401 -0.61 25.88 7.28
N VAL A 402 -0.23 27.14 7.02
CA VAL A 402 -0.21 27.72 5.67
C VAL A 402 0.80 27.03 4.75
N TYR A 403 1.94 26.59 5.28
CA TYR A 403 2.95 25.88 4.50
C TYR A 403 2.49 24.46 4.18
N HIS A 404 1.92 23.74 5.15
CA HIS A 404 1.29 22.44 4.91
C HIS A 404 0.22 22.51 3.82
N LEU A 405 -0.66 23.52 3.87
CA LEU A 405 -1.67 23.75 2.83
C LEU A 405 -1.04 23.94 1.44
N LYS A 406 -0.03 24.81 1.33
CA LYS A 406 0.62 25.11 0.04
C LYS A 406 1.33 23.91 -0.56
N VAL A 407 2.04 23.13 0.26
CA VAL A 407 2.79 21.95 -0.20
C VAL A 407 1.84 20.84 -0.65
N THR A 408 0.85 20.49 0.18
CA THR A 408 -0.13 19.44 -0.16
C THR A 408 -1.02 19.82 -1.34
N THR A 409 -1.36 21.11 -1.51
CA THR A 409 -2.11 21.59 -2.69
C THR A 409 -1.33 21.45 -4.00
N LYS A 410 0.01 21.41 -3.95
CA LYS A 410 0.86 21.10 -5.10
C LYS A 410 0.93 19.60 -5.42
N GLY A 411 0.31 18.73 -4.62
CA GLY A 411 0.24 17.28 -4.83
C GLY A 411 1.33 16.47 -4.12
N TYR A 412 2.22 17.10 -3.35
CA TYR A 412 3.25 16.38 -2.60
C TYR A 412 2.65 15.58 -1.45
N ARG A 413 3.19 14.38 -1.22
CA ARG A 413 2.73 13.48 -0.17
C ARG A 413 3.16 13.97 1.21
N ALA A 414 2.27 13.87 2.19
CA ALA A 414 2.53 14.25 3.57
C ALA A 414 2.16 13.12 4.54
N LEU A 415 3.08 12.72 5.42
CA LEU A 415 2.78 11.90 6.59
C LEU A 415 2.91 12.75 7.85
N VAL A 416 1.81 12.99 8.54
CA VAL A 416 1.83 13.59 9.87
C VAL A 416 1.56 12.49 10.88
N TYR A 417 2.40 12.34 11.89
CA TYR A 417 2.15 11.36 12.94
C TYR A 417 2.31 11.93 14.34
N SER A 418 1.70 11.28 15.33
CA SER A 418 1.83 11.69 16.73
C SER A 418 1.84 10.50 17.67
N GLY A 419 2.77 10.47 18.61
CA GLY A 419 2.65 9.61 19.79
C GLY A 419 1.46 10.04 20.66
N ASP A 420 0.61 9.09 21.01
CA ASP A 420 -0.64 9.37 21.75
C ASP A 420 -0.44 9.64 23.25
N HIS A 421 0.79 9.55 23.77
CA HIS A 421 1.16 9.90 25.16
C HIS A 421 2.02 11.18 25.24
N ASP A 422 2.17 11.92 24.15
CA ASP A 422 2.83 13.21 24.14
C ASP A 422 1.94 14.32 24.73
N PHE A 423 2.37 14.91 25.84
CA PHE A 423 1.71 16.07 26.45
C PHE A 423 2.30 17.40 25.98
N VAL A 424 3.51 17.40 25.41
CA VAL A 424 4.15 18.60 24.86
C VAL A 424 3.34 19.09 23.67
N ILE A 425 3.04 18.19 22.72
CA ILE A 425 2.26 18.44 21.49
C ILE A 425 1.21 17.33 21.34
N PRO A 426 0.07 17.43 22.04
CA PRO A 426 -0.96 16.42 21.97
C PRO A 426 -1.48 16.22 20.54
N PHE A 427 -1.68 14.96 20.14
CA PHE A 427 -2.22 14.61 18.82
C PHE A 427 -3.57 15.29 18.49
N LEU A 428 -4.33 15.70 19.52
CA LEU A 428 -5.57 16.47 19.37
C LEU A 428 -5.33 17.83 18.70
N GLY A 429 -4.20 18.50 19.00
CA GLY A 429 -3.78 19.74 18.36
C GLY A 429 -3.44 19.50 16.90
N THR A 430 -2.71 18.41 16.64
CA THR A 430 -2.39 17.96 15.28
C THR A 430 -3.65 17.72 14.44
N GLN A 431 -4.63 16.99 15.00
CA GLN A 431 -5.92 16.79 14.34
C GLN A 431 -6.68 18.10 14.12
N ALA A 432 -6.61 19.05 15.06
CA ALA A 432 -7.33 20.31 14.96
C ALA A 432 -6.83 21.17 13.80
N TRP A 433 -5.51 21.33 13.64
CA TRP A 433 -4.98 22.09 12.51
C TRP A 433 -5.16 21.36 11.18
N ILE A 434 -5.05 20.03 11.13
CA ILE A 434 -5.33 19.25 9.90
C ILE A 434 -6.80 19.47 9.48
N ARG A 435 -7.74 19.45 10.43
CA ARG A 435 -9.16 19.78 10.13
C ARG A 435 -9.32 21.20 9.59
N SER A 436 -8.50 22.15 10.05
CA SER A 436 -8.55 23.54 9.58
C SER A 436 -8.15 23.71 8.10
N LEU A 437 -7.44 22.74 7.52
CA LEU A 437 -7.13 22.71 6.07
C LEU A 437 -8.37 22.47 5.20
N ASN A 438 -9.46 21.95 5.78
CA ASN A 438 -10.71 21.66 5.09
C ASN A 438 -10.58 20.67 3.91
N PHE A 439 -9.64 19.72 4.01
CA PHE A 439 -9.52 18.61 3.06
C PHE A 439 -10.62 17.58 3.29
N SER A 440 -11.18 17.05 2.20
CA SER A 440 -12.10 15.93 2.26
C SER A 440 -11.39 14.67 2.77
N VAL A 441 -12.11 13.85 3.51
CA VAL A 441 -11.58 12.57 3.98
C VAL A 441 -11.70 11.56 2.87
N VAL A 442 -10.61 10.87 2.57
CA VAL A 442 -10.55 9.81 1.56
C VAL A 442 -10.76 8.44 2.19
N ASP A 443 -10.13 8.19 3.34
CA ASP A 443 -10.32 6.97 4.12
C ASP A 443 -10.59 7.33 5.57
N GLU A 444 -11.61 6.72 6.19
CA GLU A 444 -12.05 7.01 7.56
C GLU A 444 -11.05 6.57 8.64
N TRP A 445 -11.26 7.09 9.86
CA TRP A 445 -10.44 6.78 11.04
C TRP A 445 -10.53 5.30 11.39
N ARG A 446 -9.39 4.61 11.39
CA ARG A 446 -9.32 3.14 11.56
C ARG A 446 -8.00 2.70 12.22
N PRO A 447 -7.96 1.54 12.87
CA PRO A 447 -6.73 1.03 13.47
C PRO A 447 -5.72 0.60 12.40
N TRP A 448 -4.44 0.65 12.74
CA TRP A 448 -3.37 -0.05 12.02
C TRP A 448 -2.61 -0.95 13.00
N SER A 449 -2.13 -2.07 12.51
CA SER A 449 -1.53 -3.12 13.35
C SER A 449 -0.11 -3.48 12.93
N VAL A 450 0.68 -3.94 13.90
CA VAL A 450 2.00 -4.55 13.73
C VAL A 450 1.99 -5.81 14.60
N ASP A 451 2.33 -6.96 14.00
CA ASP A 451 2.32 -8.29 14.66
C ASP A 451 1.00 -8.59 15.40
N GLY A 452 -0.13 -8.42 14.72
CA GLY A 452 -1.45 -8.71 15.29
C GLY A 452 -1.93 -7.74 16.37
N GLN A 453 -1.10 -6.79 16.81
CA GLN A 453 -1.44 -5.79 17.82
C GLN A 453 -1.69 -4.41 17.19
N VAL A 454 -2.70 -3.70 17.70
CA VAL A 454 -3.01 -2.32 17.28
C VAL A 454 -1.84 -1.41 17.67
N ALA A 455 -1.12 -0.95 16.64
CA ALA A 455 0.03 -0.06 16.76
C ALA A 455 -0.40 1.42 16.75
N GLY A 456 -1.61 1.72 16.29
CA GLY A 456 -2.21 3.04 16.36
C GLY A 456 -3.45 3.19 15.51
N PHE A 457 -3.79 4.42 15.15
CA PHE A 457 -4.93 4.72 14.28
C PHE A 457 -4.51 5.66 13.14
N THR A 458 -5.10 5.51 11.97
CA THR A 458 -4.78 6.33 10.80
C THR A 458 -6.02 6.80 10.05
N ARG A 459 -5.87 7.89 9.30
CA ARG A 459 -6.88 8.46 8.40
C ARG A 459 -6.18 9.17 7.23
N SER A 460 -6.80 9.09 6.06
CA SER A 460 -6.28 9.74 4.84
C SER A 460 -7.20 10.89 4.42
N TYR A 461 -6.61 11.96 3.92
CA TYR A 461 -7.30 13.13 3.39
C TYR A 461 -6.99 13.27 1.90
N SER A 462 -7.78 14.08 1.19
CA SER A 462 -7.42 14.58 -0.14
C SER A 462 -6.09 15.34 -0.07
N ASN A 463 -5.50 15.62 -1.23
CA ASN A 463 -4.21 16.31 -1.33
C ASN A 463 -3.04 15.52 -0.70
N ASN A 464 -3.13 14.19 -0.72
CA ASN A 464 -2.07 13.26 -0.34
C ASN A 464 -1.56 13.41 1.11
N LEU A 465 -2.42 13.85 2.04
CA LEU A 465 -2.11 13.93 3.47
C LEU A 465 -2.62 12.70 4.21
N THR A 466 -1.73 12.04 4.95
CA THR A 466 -2.04 10.94 5.87
C THR A 466 -1.75 11.38 7.29
N PHE A 467 -2.68 11.13 8.21
CA PHE A 467 -2.46 11.30 9.64
C PHE A 467 -2.45 9.94 10.34
N ALA A 468 -1.51 9.72 11.25
CA ALA A 468 -1.44 8.51 12.06
C ALA A 468 -1.10 8.81 13.54
N THR A 469 -1.66 8.05 14.47
CA THR A 469 -1.17 7.99 15.85
C THR A 469 -0.29 6.76 16.03
N VAL A 470 0.66 6.82 16.96
CA VAL A 470 1.45 5.67 17.42
C VAL A 470 1.09 5.41 18.87
N LYS A 471 0.45 4.26 19.13
CA LYS A 471 -0.13 3.89 20.42
C LYS A 471 0.98 3.59 21.45
N GLY A 472 0.90 4.25 22.59
CA GLY A 472 1.90 4.12 23.67
C GLY A 472 3.22 4.83 23.38
N ALA A 473 3.26 5.74 22.39
CA ALA A 473 4.45 6.51 22.07
C ALA A 473 4.36 7.94 22.63
N GLY A 474 5.52 8.52 22.95
CA GLY A 474 5.66 9.89 23.46
C GLY A 474 6.01 10.89 22.36
N HIS A 475 6.70 11.95 22.74
CA HIS A 475 7.00 13.12 21.91
C HIS A 475 7.83 12.80 20.66
N THR A 476 8.85 11.98 20.78
CA THR A 476 9.64 11.42 19.68
C THR A 476 9.18 9.99 19.45
N ALA A 477 8.07 9.79 18.73
CA ALA A 477 7.42 8.48 18.65
C ALA A 477 8.36 7.29 18.33
N PRO A 478 9.35 7.43 17.41
CA PRO A 478 10.31 6.35 17.14
C PRO A 478 11.21 5.98 18.32
N GLU A 479 11.46 6.89 19.27
CA GLU A 479 12.23 6.60 20.49
C GLU A 479 11.48 5.68 21.47
N TYR A 480 10.15 5.76 21.48
CA TYR A 480 9.29 5.00 22.39
C TYR A 480 8.76 3.70 21.75
N LYS A 481 8.46 3.76 20.45
CA LYS A 481 7.80 2.70 19.67
C LYS A 481 8.49 2.53 18.32
N ARG A 482 9.76 2.13 18.37
CA ARG A 482 10.64 2.04 17.20
C ARG A 482 10.10 1.11 16.11
N LYS A 483 9.71 -0.11 16.47
CA LYS A 483 9.22 -1.12 15.53
C LYS A 483 7.95 -0.64 14.80
N GLU A 484 7.01 -0.10 15.55
CA GLU A 484 5.76 0.42 15.04
C GLU A 484 5.99 1.63 14.14
N SER A 485 6.88 2.54 14.55
CA SER A 485 7.22 3.74 13.78
C SER A 485 7.96 3.40 12.48
N LEU A 486 8.87 2.42 12.51
CA LEU A 486 9.54 1.91 11.31
C LEU A 486 8.53 1.24 10.36
N SER A 487 7.65 0.37 10.86
CA SER A 487 6.61 -0.26 10.04
C SER A 487 5.71 0.78 9.35
N MET A 488 5.32 1.84 10.08
CA MET A 488 4.57 2.96 9.53
C MET A 488 5.37 3.69 8.44
N LEU A 489 6.65 3.95 8.67
CA LEU A 489 7.53 4.63 7.71
C LEU A 489 7.73 3.80 6.43
N GLU A 490 8.05 2.52 6.56
CA GLU A 490 8.25 1.59 5.44
C GLU A 490 7.01 1.49 4.55
N ARG A 491 5.83 1.31 5.17
CA ARG A 491 4.55 1.28 4.47
C ARG A 491 4.34 2.57 3.68
N TRP A 492 4.51 3.71 4.35
CA TRP A 492 4.27 4.99 3.71
C TRP A 492 5.28 5.30 2.60
N LEU A 493 6.59 5.07 2.80
CA LEU A 493 7.61 5.26 1.77
C LEU A 493 7.37 4.37 0.54
N SER A 494 6.89 3.14 0.75
CA SER A 494 6.55 2.20 -0.33
C SER A 494 5.25 2.55 -1.08
N GLY A 495 4.58 3.64 -0.71
CA GLY A 495 3.33 4.06 -1.35
C GLY A 495 2.10 3.28 -0.90
N VAL A 496 2.21 2.49 0.16
CA VAL A 496 1.11 1.67 0.67
C VAL A 496 0.43 2.31 1.89
N PRO A 497 -0.86 2.04 2.15
CA PRO A 497 -1.54 2.55 3.33
C PRO A 497 -0.87 2.11 4.65
N VAL A 498 -0.86 2.98 5.65
CA VAL A 498 -0.25 2.71 6.97
C VAL A 498 -0.91 1.51 7.68
N ASP A 499 -2.18 1.24 7.39
CA ASP A 499 -2.97 0.13 7.94
C ASP A 499 -2.85 -1.18 7.18
N GLU A 500 -2.03 -1.24 6.12
CA GLU A 500 -1.84 -2.51 5.41
C GLU A 500 -1.24 -3.57 6.35
N GLU A 501 -1.90 -4.72 6.46
CA GLU A 501 -1.39 -5.87 7.21
C GLU A 501 -0.12 -6.38 6.51
N ASN A 502 1.05 -6.03 7.10
CA ASN A 502 2.37 -6.43 6.64
C ASN A 502 2.41 -7.93 6.35
N GLY A 503 2.42 -8.30 5.07
CA GLY A 503 2.76 -9.66 4.68
C GLY A 503 1.91 -10.30 3.61
N VAL A 504 0.67 -9.83 3.40
CA VAL A 504 -0.22 -10.42 2.39
C VAL A 504 0.24 -10.03 0.98
N GLN A 505 0.49 -11.03 0.15
CA GLN A 505 0.88 -10.90 -1.25
C GLN A 505 -0.14 -11.66 -2.09
N LEU A 506 -0.96 -10.94 -2.86
CA LEU A 506 -1.87 -11.58 -3.82
C LEU A 506 -1.16 -11.80 -5.15
N PHE A 507 -1.33 -12.99 -5.70
CA PHE A 507 -0.86 -13.35 -7.03
C PHE A 507 -1.95 -13.14 -8.07
N PHE A 508 -1.58 -12.67 -9.25
CA PHE A 508 -2.52 -12.47 -10.35
C PHE A 508 -1.91 -12.87 -11.68
N TYR A 509 -2.77 -13.28 -12.62
CA TYR A 509 -2.43 -13.44 -14.02
C TYR A 509 -3.09 -12.27 -14.78
N PHE A 510 -2.32 -11.56 -15.60
CA PHE A 510 -2.85 -10.48 -16.40
C PHE A 510 -2.70 -10.78 -17.88
N ILE A 511 -3.81 -10.70 -18.61
CA ILE A 511 -3.87 -10.94 -20.04
C ILE A 511 -4.42 -9.69 -20.71
N GLU A 512 -3.66 -9.12 -21.65
CA GLU A 512 -4.08 -7.92 -22.38
C GLU A 512 -5.07 -8.26 -23.49
N SER A 513 -5.98 -7.31 -23.78
CA SER A 513 -6.86 -7.39 -24.95
C SER A 513 -6.03 -7.53 -26.23
N GLU A 514 -6.43 -8.47 -27.09
CA GLU A 514 -5.83 -8.68 -28.41
C GLU A 514 -6.20 -7.59 -29.43
N ARG A 515 -7.14 -6.69 -29.06
CA ARG A 515 -7.58 -5.55 -29.87
C ARG A 515 -6.80 -4.29 -29.51
N ASN A 516 -7.33 -3.46 -28.61
CA ASN A 516 -6.70 -2.22 -28.15
C ASN A 516 -6.83 -2.15 -26.63
N ALA A 517 -5.84 -2.66 -25.92
CA ALA A 517 -5.81 -2.69 -24.46
C ALA A 517 -5.99 -1.32 -23.78
N GLN A 518 -5.75 -0.21 -24.49
CA GLN A 518 -5.91 1.15 -23.95
C GLN A 518 -7.35 1.69 -24.05
N GLU A 519 -8.18 1.10 -24.92
CA GLU A 519 -9.58 1.52 -25.12
C GLU A 519 -10.57 0.46 -24.68
N ASP A 520 -10.19 -0.81 -24.76
CA ASP A 520 -11.04 -1.93 -24.41
C ASP A 520 -11.22 -2.02 -22.89
N PRO A 521 -12.36 -2.57 -22.41
CA PRO A 521 -12.61 -2.69 -20.98
C PRO A 521 -11.52 -3.46 -20.22
N LEU A 522 -11.36 -3.12 -18.95
CA LEU A 522 -10.59 -3.90 -18.00
C LEU A 522 -11.54 -4.75 -17.16
N MET A 523 -11.24 -6.03 -17.02
CA MET A 523 -12.02 -6.97 -16.23
C MET A 523 -11.18 -7.56 -15.09
N LEU A 524 -11.71 -7.56 -13.87
CA LEU A 524 -11.21 -8.41 -12.79
C LEU A 524 -12.08 -9.68 -12.73
N TRP A 525 -11.48 -10.85 -12.90
CA TRP A 525 -12.16 -12.14 -12.80
C TRP A 525 -11.80 -12.87 -11.49
N LEU A 526 -12.83 -13.21 -10.72
CA LEU A 526 -12.72 -13.98 -9.47
C LEU A 526 -13.31 -15.37 -9.67
N THR A 527 -12.50 -16.40 -9.43
CA THR A 527 -12.96 -17.79 -9.48
C THR A 527 -13.80 -18.14 -8.25
N GLY A 528 -14.79 -19.02 -8.44
CA GLY A 528 -15.71 -19.43 -7.40
C GLY A 528 -15.12 -20.34 -6.32
N GLY A 529 -15.39 -19.98 -5.06
CA GLY A 529 -15.04 -20.72 -3.84
C GLY A 529 -13.87 -20.07 -3.10
N PRO A 530 -13.96 -19.80 -1.79
CA PRO A 530 -12.80 -19.34 -1.02
C PRO A 530 -11.67 -20.36 -1.15
N GLY A 531 -10.49 -19.94 -1.60
CA GLY A 531 -9.35 -20.82 -1.81
C GLY A 531 -9.18 -21.33 -3.24
N CYS A 532 -10.10 -21.06 -4.17
CA CYS A 532 -10.00 -21.52 -5.55
C CYS A 532 -9.18 -20.57 -6.42
N SER A 533 -8.09 -21.07 -7.00
CA SER A 533 -7.15 -20.30 -7.81
C SER A 533 -7.78 -19.81 -9.09
N ALA A 534 -7.47 -18.54 -9.41
CA ALA A 534 -7.89 -17.85 -10.61
C ALA A 534 -7.29 -18.41 -11.89
N PHE A 535 -6.27 -19.27 -11.77
CA PHE A 535 -5.83 -20.12 -12.88
C PHE A 535 -6.98 -20.96 -13.46
N SER A 536 -8.00 -21.29 -12.66
CA SER A 536 -9.19 -21.99 -13.15
C SER A 536 -9.99 -21.13 -14.12
N GLY A 537 -10.20 -19.85 -13.76
CA GLY A 537 -10.82 -18.88 -14.65
C GLY A 537 -10.06 -18.71 -15.96
N LEU A 538 -8.73 -18.64 -15.86
CA LEU A 538 -7.83 -18.51 -17.01
C LEU A 538 -7.90 -19.72 -17.95
N VAL A 539 -7.91 -20.95 -17.45
CA VAL A 539 -7.76 -22.15 -18.30
C VAL A 539 -9.09 -22.79 -18.70
N TYR A 540 -10.07 -22.74 -17.81
CA TYR A 540 -11.30 -23.51 -17.98
C TYR A 540 -12.51 -22.65 -18.29
N GLU A 541 -12.57 -21.42 -17.78
CA GLU A 541 -13.75 -20.56 -17.92
C GLU A 541 -13.59 -19.62 -19.12
N ILE A 542 -12.98 -18.44 -18.91
CA ILE A 542 -13.03 -17.33 -19.87
C ILE A 542 -11.68 -16.98 -20.53
N GLY A 543 -10.56 -17.64 -20.17
CA GLY A 543 -9.21 -17.30 -20.67
C GLY A 543 -8.76 -18.06 -21.94
N TYR A 544 -7.81 -19.01 -21.86
CA TYR A 544 -7.28 -19.83 -22.98
C TYR A 544 -7.76 -21.29 -22.95
N GLU A 545 -7.67 -22.05 -24.06
CA GLU A 545 -7.98 -23.49 -24.11
C GLU A 545 -6.68 -24.32 -24.21
N LEU A 546 -6.45 -25.24 -23.27
CA LEU A 546 -5.22 -26.06 -23.19
C LEU A 546 -5.32 -27.44 -23.89
N ARG A 547 -6.33 -27.68 -24.74
CA ARG A 547 -6.48 -28.98 -25.44
C ARG A 547 -5.71 -29.00 -26.76
N ALA A 548 -4.54 -29.64 -26.72
CA ALA A 548 -3.81 -30.28 -27.82
C ALA A 548 -3.76 -29.50 -29.16
N LYS A 549 -2.62 -28.82 -29.33
CA LYS A 549 -2.25 -27.81 -30.35
C LYS A 549 -2.63 -26.40 -29.93
N PHE A 550 -1.61 -25.59 -29.65
CA PHE A 550 -1.61 -24.14 -29.86
C PHE A 550 -1.81 -23.82 -31.36
N SER A 551 -2.86 -24.34 -31.99
CA SER A 551 -3.18 -24.05 -33.40
C SER A 551 -4.30 -23.03 -33.44
N SER A 552 -3.87 -21.81 -33.77
CA SER A 552 -4.66 -20.66 -34.24
C SER A 552 -5.87 -20.27 -33.39
N LEU A 553 -5.62 -19.24 -32.58
CA LEU A 553 -6.54 -18.15 -32.25
C LEU A 553 -7.73 -18.07 -33.20
N SER A 554 -8.93 -18.23 -32.65
CA SER A 554 -10.10 -17.64 -33.26
C SER A 554 -10.87 -16.88 -32.19
N SER A 555 -10.42 -15.64 -32.01
CA SER A 555 -11.26 -14.47 -31.74
C SER A 555 -11.82 -14.32 -30.32
N ILE A 556 -11.43 -13.20 -29.70
CA ILE A 556 -12.22 -12.38 -28.75
C ILE A 556 -11.81 -12.51 -27.28
N MET A 557 -10.62 -12.00 -26.94
CA MET A 557 -10.53 -11.16 -25.73
C MET A 557 -10.78 -9.72 -26.15
N VAL A 558 -12.03 -9.26 -25.98
CA VAL A 558 -12.47 -7.87 -26.15
C VAL A 558 -12.23 -7.00 -24.91
N SER A 559 -11.51 -7.54 -23.91
CA SER A 559 -11.14 -6.86 -22.68
C SER A 559 -9.79 -7.37 -22.20
N SER A 560 -9.03 -6.51 -21.53
CA SER A 560 -7.90 -6.96 -20.72
C SER A 560 -8.43 -7.56 -19.42
N ILE A 561 -7.87 -8.69 -18.97
CA ILE A 561 -8.42 -9.46 -17.84
C ILE A 561 -7.34 -9.72 -16.78
N ILE A 562 -7.66 -9.40 -15.54
CA ILE A 562 -6.90 -9.75 -14.34
C ILE A 562 -7.58 -10.95 -13.69
N PHE A 563 -6.89 -12.08 -13.61
CA PHE A 563 -7.31 -13.27 -12.86
C PHE A 563 -6.59 -13.27 -11.51
N LEU A 564 -7.32 -13.04 -10.42
CA LEU A 564 -6.73 -12.79 -9.09
C LEU A 564 -6.90 -13.98 -8.14
N ASP A 565 -5.79 -14.54 -7.65
CA ASP A 565 -5.82 -15.55 -6.58
C ASP A 565 -6.21 -14.89 -5.25
N SER A 566 -7.49 -14.98 -4.88
CA SER A 566 -8.05 -14.37 -3.67
C SER A 566 -8.98 -15.35 -2.94
N PRO A 567 -9.00 -15.37 -1.59
CA PRO A 567 -8.19 -14.58 -0.65
C PRO A 567 -6.73 -15.07 -0.55
N VAL A 568 -5.91 -14.43 0.27
CA VAL A 568 -4.57 -14.92 0.64
C VAL A 568 -4.54 -16.42 1.00
N GLY A 569 -3.52 -17.14 0.52
CA GLY A 569 -3.42 -18.61 0.62
C GLY A 569 -4.15 -19.38 -0.50
N THR A 570 -4.80 -18.67 -1.42
CA THR A 570 -5.33 -19.19 -2.68
C THR A 570 -4.24 -19.23 -3.74
N GLY A 571 -4.16 -20.32 -4.52
CA GLY A 571 -3.21 -20.44 -5.63
C GLY A 571 -1.76 -20.13 -5.23
N PHE A 572 -1.19 -19.05 -5.77
CA PHE A 572 0.15 -18.58 -5.41
C PHE A 572 0.18 -17.39 -4.43
N SER A 573 -0.97 -16.89 -3.99
CA SER A 573 -1.07 -15.84 -2.97
C SER A 573 -0.63 -16.35 -1.60
N TYR A 574 0.16 -15.57 -0.88
CA TYR A 574 0.76 -15.99 0.39
C TYR A 574 0.83 -14.84 1.40
N SER A 575 1.00 -15.19 2.67
CA SER A 575 1.35 -14.25 3.73
C SER A 575 2.73 -14.59 4.29
N VAL A 576 3.55 -13.57 4.60
CA VAL A 576 4.81 -13.77 5.34
C VAL A 576 4.57 -14.00 6.83
N LEU A 577 3.40 -13.62 7.35
CA LEU A 577 2.97 -13.84 8.73
C LEU A 577 1.84 -14.88 8.77
N GLU A 578 1.90 -15.82 9.73
CA GLU A 578 0.90 -16.88 9.88
C GLU A 578 -0.53 -16.32 10.08
N GLU A 579 -0.65 -15.25 10.87
CA GLU A 579 -1.92 -14.58 11.14
C GLU A 579 -2.57 -13.99 9.89
N GLY A 580 -1.77 -13.60 8.89
CA GLY A 580 -2.25 -13.04 7.63
C GLY A 580 -3.05 -14.02 6.79
N TYR A 581 -3.02 -15.33 7.09
CA TYR A 581 -3.89 -16.32 6.43
C TYR A 581 -5.34 -16.31 6.95
N ASN A 582 -5.62 -15.71 8.11
CA ASN A 582 -6.97 -15.63 8.68
C ASN A 582 -7.84 -14.64 7.91
N SER A 583 -8.74 -15.16 7.07
CA SER A 583 -9.58 -14.36 6.17
C SER A 583 -11.09 -14.52 6.47
N SER A 584 -11.88 -13.61 5.92
CA SER A 584 -13.35 -13.65 5.87
C SER A 584 -13.86 -13.13 4.53
N ASP A 585 -15.18 -13.14 4.29
CA ASP A 585 -15.75 -12.53 3.07
C ASP A 585 -15.43 -11.03 3.02
N THR A 586 -15.60 -10.32 4.15
CA THR A 586 -15.27 -8.88 4.23
C THR A 586 -13.78 -8.61 4.06
N LYS A 587 -12.90 -9.38 4.72
CA LYS A 587 -11.45 -9.25 4.55
C LYS A 587 -10.98 -9.55 3.13
N ALA A 588 -11.57 -10.55 2.46
CA ALA A 588 -11.25 -10.86 1.07
C ALA A 588 -11.59 -9.69 0.15
N VAL A 589 -12.73 -9.01 0.36
CA VAL A 589 -13.10 -7.80 -0.36
C VAL A 589 -12.10 -6.66 -0.12
N ASP A 590 -11.65 -6.46 1.13
CA ASP A 590 -10.64 -5.45 1.45
C ASP A 590 -9.30 -5.74 0.76
N GLN A 591 -8.84 -7.00 0.77
CA GLN A 591 -7.64 -7.45 0.06
C GLN A 591 -7.74 -7.18 -1.45
N ILE A 592 -8.89 -7.46 -2.07
CA ILE A 592 -9.14 -7.19 -3.50
C ILE A 592 -9.12 -5.68 -3.79
N LEU A 593 -9.72 -4.86 -2.92
CA LEU A 593 -9.74 -3.41 -3.09
C LEU A 593 -8.33 -2.80 -2.97
N ILE A 594 -7.53 -3.26 -2.00
CA ILE A 594 -6.13 -2.84 -1.85
C ILE A 594 -5.32 -3.25 -3.08
N PHE A 595 -5.48 -4.50 -3.55
CA PHE A 595 -4.86 -4.97 -4.77
C PHE A 595 -5.19 -4.09 -5.97
N LEU A 596 -6.47 -3.80 -6.23
CA LEU A 596 -6.89 -2.96 -7.35
C LEU A 596 -6.31 -1.54 -7.25
N LYS A 597 -6.33 -0.93 -6.05
CA LYS A 597 -5.74 0.40 -5.82
C LYS A 597 -4.25 0.41 -6.21
N LYS A 598 -3.48 -0.60 -5.77
CA LYS A 598 -2.05 -0.73 -6.10
C LYS A 598 -1.84 -1.01 -7.58
N TRP A 599 -2.60 -1.94 -8.15
CA TRP A 599 -2.49 -2.31 -9.55
C TRP A 599 -2.70 -1.09 -10.47
N PHE A 600 -3.66 -0.21 -10.18
CA PHE A 600 -3.85 1.05 -10.92
C PHE A 600 -2.78 2.12 -10.67
N LEU A 601 -2.07 2.08 -9.54
CA LEU A 601 -0.92 2.95 -9.33
C LEU A 601 0.25 2.51 -10.23
N ASP A 602 0.44 1.21 -10.37
CA ASP A 602 1.50 0.61 -11.19
C ASP A 602 1.17 0.62 -12.69
N HIS A 603 -0.12 0.57 -13.05
CA HIS A 603 -0.63 0.54 -14.42
C HIS A 603 -1.56 1.73 -14.70
N PRO A 604 -1.05 2.99 -14.64
CA PRO A 604 -1.86 4.19 -14.77
C PRO A 604 -2.55 4.32 -16.14
N GLU A 605 -2.04 3.64 -17.16
CA GLU A 605 -2.61 3.60 -18.51
C GLU A 605 -4.01 2.97 -18.56
N PHE A 606 -4.34 2.06 -17.64
CA PHE A 606 -5.67 1.43 -17.57
C PHE A 606 -6.71 2.24 -16.77
N LYS A 607 -6.35 3.40 -16.19
CA LYS A 607 -7.27 4.19 -15.34
C LYS A 607 -8.50 4.73 -16.08
N SER A 608 -8.39 4.94 -17.39
CA SER A 608 -9.49 5.42 -18.23
C SER A 608 -10.41 4.30 -18.73
N ASN A 609 -9.99 3.04 -18.61
CA ASN A 609 -10.73 1.91 -19.15
C ASN A 609 -11.99 1.64 -18.31
N PRO A 610 -13.13 1.30 -18.93
CA PRO A 610 -14.29 0.81 -18.20
C PRO A 610 -13.92 -0.44 -17.39
N LEU A 611 -14.09 -0.39 -16.07
CA LEU A 611 -13.81 -1.53 -15.17
C LEU A 611 -15.06 -2.38 -14.95
N TYR A 612 -14.93 -3.68 -15.17
CA TYR A 612 -15.90 -4.70 -14.82
C TYR A 612 -15.32 -5.67 -13.81
N ILE A 613 -16.13 -6.13 -12.87
CA ILE A 613 -15.73 -7.18 -11.92
C ILE A 613 -16.64 -8.38 -12.13
N GLY A 614 -16.06 -9.52 -12.47
CA GLY A 614 -16.81 -10.73 -12.81
C GLY A 614 -16.33 -11.96 -12.09
N GLY A 615 -17.18 -12.98 -12.04
CA GLY A 615 -16.83 -14.27 -11.49
C GLY A 615 -18.00 -15.25 -11.49
N ASP A 616 -17.68 -16.50 -11.16
CA ASP A 616 -18.67 -17.58 -11.03
C ASP A 616 -18.84 -18.05 -9.57
N SER A 617 -19.98 -18.68 -9.26
CA SER A 617 -20.25 -19.39 -8.01
C SER A 617 -20.10 -18.50 -6.76
N TYR A 618 -19.25 -18.86 -5.78
CA TYR A 618 -19.13 -18.14 -4.50
C TYR A 618 -18.65 -16.68 -4.66
N SER A 619 -18.07 -16.32 -5.81
CA SER A 619 -17.72 -14.93 -6.10
C SER A 619 -18.93 -13.99 -6.08
N GLY A 620 -20.15 -14.51 -6.28
CA GLY A 620 -21.42 -13.79 -6.09
C GLY A 620 -21.60 -13.18 -4.70
N MET A 621 -20.90 -13.69 -3.68
CA MET A 621 -20.91 -13.13 -2.32
C MET A 621 -20.07 -11.86 -2.18
N ILE A 622 -19.03 -11.70 -3.01
CA ILE A 622 -17.95 -10.70 -2.85
C ILE A 622 -17.82 -9.72 -4.03
N ILE A 623 -18.58 -9.89 -5.11
CA ILE A 623 -18.60 -8.98 -6.28
C ILE A 623 -19.85 -8.08 -6.25
N PRO A 624 -19.73 -6.80 -5.83
CA PRO A 624 -20.88 -5.90 -5.95
C PRO A 624 -20.83 -4.92 -7.13
N ALA A 625 -19.70 -4.47 -7.70
CA ALA A 625 -19.66 -3.31 -8.62
C ALA A 625 -19.59 -3.68 -10.12
N GLY A 626 -20.43 -3.04 -10.97
CA GLY A 626 -20.42 -3.16 -12.45
C GLY A 626 -20.10 -4.57 -12.94
N TYR A 627 -21.01 -5.52 -12.70
CA TYR A 627 -20.58 -6.90 -12.48
C TYR A 627 -21.19 -7.95 -13.38
N LEU A 628 -20.43 -9.04 -13.49
CA LEU A 628 -20.80 -10.28 -14.16
C LEU A 628 -20.84 -11.39 -13.12
N ALA A 629 -22.03 -11.96 -12.89
CA ALA A 629 -22.20 -13.00 -11.88
C ALA A 629 -22.76 -14.26 -12.53
N GLY A 630 -21.92 -15.28 -12.69
CA GLY A 630 -22.33 -16.57 -13.24
C GLY A 630 -22.61 -17.60 -12.16
N ASN A 631 -23.76 -18.26 -12.28
CA ASN A 631 -24.27 -19.24 -11.32
C ASN A 631 -24.04 -18.79 -9.84
N PRO A 632 -24.38 -17.54 -9.48
CA PRO A 632 -23.84 -16.93 -8.28
C PRO A 632 -24.48 -17.49 -7.01
N VAL A 633 -23.65 -17.82 -6.02
CA VAL A 633 -24.11 -17.99 -4.65
C VAL A 633 -24.41 -16.60 -4.09
N THR A 634 -25.62 -16.41 -3.59
CA THR A 634 -26.11 -15.11 -3.12
C THR A 634 -26.82 -15.22 -1.78
N ASP A 635 -27.69 -16.22 -1.62
CA ASP A 635 -28.51 -16.39 -0.42
C ASP A 635 -28.90 -17.85 -0.29
N LYS A 636 -28.63 -18.43 0.88
CA LYS A 636 -28.89 -19.84 1.13
C LYS A 636 -30.36 -20.23 0.87
N GLU A 637 -31.31 -19.36 1.20
CA GLU A 637 -32.74 -19.64 1.06
C GLU A 637 -33.16 -19.70 -0.40
N PHE A 638 -32.65 -18.79 -1.24
CA PHE A 638 -32.93 -18.81 -2.68
C PHE A 638 -32.17 -19.94 -3.40
N ASP A 639 -30.87 -20.07 -3.13
CA ASP A 639 -30.00 -20.97 -3.89
C ASP A 639 -30.25 -22.44 -3.55
N LYS A 640 -30.25 -22.79 -2.25
CA LYS A 640 -30.57 -24.18 -1.84
C LYS A 640 -32.05 -24.51 -1.98
N GLY A 641 -32.92 -23.52 -1.76
CA GLY A 641 -34.36 -23.69 -1.92
C GLY A 641 -34.76 -24.07 -3.36
N ALA A 642 -33.94 -23.73 -4.35
CA ALA A 642 -34.22 -24.04 -5.75
C ALA A 642 -33.93 -25.49 -6.17
N LYS A 643 -33.21 -26.29 -5.36
CA LYS A 643 -32.82 -27.66 -5.74
C LYS A 643 -34.01 -28.60 -5.97
N VAL A 644 -35.00 -28.59 -5.08
CA VAL A 644 -36.21 -29.43 -5.20
C VAL A 644 -37.05 -29.06 -6.44
N PRO A 645 -37.45 -27.78 -6.67
CA PRO A 645 -38.20 -27.43 -7.87
C PRO A 645 -37.39 -27.61 -9.17
N PHE A 646 -36.07 -27.48 -9.12
CA PHE A 646 -35.21 -27.80 -10.26
C PHE A 646 -35.17 -29.31 -10.53
N ALA A 647 -35.03 -30.15 -9.50
CA ALA A 647 -35.07 -31.60 -9.63
C ALA A 647 -36.38 -32.05 -10.29
N HIS A 648 -37.51 -31.46 -9.89
CA HIS A 648 -38.80 -31.70 -10.51
C HIS A 648 -38.82 -31.25 -11.99
N GLY A 649 -38.40 -30.01 -12.27
CA GLY A 649 -38.37 -29.47 -13.63
C GLY A 649 -37.44 -30.22 -14.60
N MET A 650 -36.46 -30.95 -14.08
CA MET A 650 -35.55 -31.81 -14.85
C MET A 650 -35.95 -33.30 -14.85
N ALA A 651 -37.13 -33.63 -14.35
CA ALA A 651 -37.63 -35.00 -14.22
C ALA A 651 -36.70 -35.94 -13.42
N LEU A 652 -35.97 -35.39 -12.43
CA LEU A 652 -35.14 -36.15 -11.49
C LEU A 652 -35.96 -36.70 -10.31
N ILE A 653 -37.13 -36.11 -10.04
CA ILE A 653 -38.10 -36.57 -9.05
C ILE A 653 -39.50 -36.62 -9.66
N SER A 654 -40.37 -37.48 -9.13
CA SER A 654 -41.74 -37.67 -9.59
C SER A 654 -42.67 -36.50 -9.24
N ASP A 655 -43.73 -36.30 -10.04
CA ASP A 655 -44.80 -35.33 -9.75
C ASP A 655 -45.43 -35.56 -8.37
N GLU A 656 -45.68 -36.82 -7.99
CA GLU A 656 -46.29 -37.15 -6.71
C GLU A 656 -45.44 -36.63 -5.55
N LEU A 657 -44.14 -36.97 -5.52
CA LEU A 657 -43.21 -36.51 -4.49
C LEU A 657 -43.17 -34.97 -4.40
N TYR A 658 -43.09 -34.28 -5.54
CA TYR A 658 -43.03 -32.82 -5.57
C TYR A 658 -44.33 -32.16 -5.07
N GLU A 659 -45.49 -32.68 -5.49
CA GLU A 659 -46.80 -32.19 -5.07
C GLU A 659 -47.01 -32.33 -3.56
N VAL A 660 -46.62 -33.46 -2.95
CA VAL A 660 -46.78 -33.60 -1.49
C VAL A 660 -45.91 -32.60 -0.75
N MET A 661 -44.70 -32.30 -1.25
CA MET A 661 -43.76 -31.34 -0.65
C MET A 661 -44.23 -29.87 -0.77
N GLN A 662 -45.10 -29.55 -1.74
CA GLN A 662 -45.66 -28.21 -1.96
C GLN A 662 -46.81 -27.85 -0.99
N GLN A 663 -47.53 -28.84 -0.46
CA GLN A 663 -48.76 -28.60 0.31
C GLN A 663 -48.51 -27.84 1.64
N PHE A 664 -49.27 -26.76 1.87
CA PHE A 664 -49.43 -26.07 3.16
C PHE A 664 -50.71 -26.58 3.85
N PHE A 665 -50.64 -26.99 5.13
CA PHE A 665 -51.83 -27.41 5.88
C PHE A 665 -52.25 -26.41 6.95
N ASP A 666 -53.56 -26.16 6.98
CA ASP A 666 -54.30 -25.28 7.90
C ASP A 666 -54.55 -25.98 9.26
N HIS A 667 -54.59 -25.21 10.34
CA HIS A 667 -54.48 -25.62 11.76
C HIS A 667 -55.66 -26.45 12.34
N SER A 668 -56.48 -27.10 11.52
CA SER A 668 -57.74 -27.72 11.97
C SER A 668 -57.78 -29.26 11.99
N SER A 669 -56.71 -29.99 11.65
CA SER A 669 -56.69 -31.45 11.74
C SER A 669 -55.33 -32.04 12.14
N SER A 670 -55.37 -33.04 13.02
CA SER A 670 -54.23 -33.60 13.77
C SER A 670 -53.40 -34.65 13.00
N ALA A 671 -53.14 -34.48 11.69
CA ALA A 671 -52.22 -35.36 10.97
C ALA A 671 -51.57 -34.74 9.71
N LYS A 672 -50.22 -34.80 9.68
CA LYS A 672 -49.25 -34.69 8.56
C LYS A 672 -48.78 -33.28 8.15
N GLU A 673 -47.64 -32.87 8.70
CA GLU A 673 -46.91 -31.65 8.34
C GLU A 673 -45.99 -31.91 7.13
N SER A 674 -46.11 -31.13 6.05
CA SER A 674 -45.21 -31.21 4.87
C SER A 674 -44.14 -30.10 4.87
N CYS A 675 -43.39 -29.92 3.78
CA CYS A 675 -42.35 -28.88 3.65
C CYS A 675 -42.90 -27.47 3.40
N GLY A 676 -44.14 -27.32 2.92
CA GLY A 676 -44.75 -26.01 2.64
C GLY A 676 -43.92 -25.15 1.67
N GLY A 677 -43.28 -25.77 0.68
CA GLY A 677 -42.40 -25.07 -0.27
C GLY A 677 -41.08 -24.54 0.31
N LYS A 678 -40.73 -24.88 1.56
CA LYS A 678 -39.45 -24.52 2.19
C LYS A 678 -38.53 -25.74 2.27
N TYR A 679 -37.42 -25.70 1.54
CA TYR A 679 -36.57 -26.88 1.32
C TYR A 679 -35.17 -26.77 1.96
N THR A 680 -34.83 -25.65 2.57
CA THR A 680 -33.49 -25.31 3.08
C THR A 680 -33.21 -25.83 4.50
N ALA A 681 -34.27 -25.98 5.29
CA ALA A 681 -34.25 -26.58 6.62
C ALA A 681 -35.60 -27.27 6.87
N PRO A 682 -35.62 -28.59 7.15
CA PRO A 682 -36.87 -29.29 7.39
C PRO A 682 -37.54 -28.77 8.67
N GLY A 683 -38.74 -28.22 8.54
CA GLY A 683 -39.52 -27.73 9.69
C GLY A 683 -40.09 -28.85 10.57
N ASN A 684 -40.06 -30.10 10.08
CA ASN A 684 -40.58 -31.29 10.76
C ASN A 684 -39.96 -32.58 10.19
N ALA A 685 -40.18 -33.71 10.86
CA ALA A 685 -39.61 -35.01 10.49
C ALA A 685 -40.10 -35.54 9.13
N GLN A 686 -41.33 -35.21 8.74
CA GLN A 686 -41.90 -35.68 7.48
C GLN A 686 -41.28 -34.95 6.28
N CYS A 687 -41.04 -33.64 6.39
CA CYS A 687 -40.26 -32.88 5.42
C CYS A 687 -38.81 -33.38 5.33
N ALA A 688 -38.19 -33.75 6.45
CA ALA A 688 -36.86 -34.35 6.45
C ALA A 688 -36.83 -35.65 5.63
N ASN A 689 -37.83 -36.53 5.78
CA ASN A 689 -37.94 -37.76 5.00
C ASN A 689 -38.13 -37.49 3.50
N TYR A 690 -38.92 -36.48 3.14
CA TYR A 690 -39.09 -36.13 1.72
C TYR A 690 -37.82 -35.54 1.11
N LEU A 691 -37.09 -34.70 1.85
CA LEU A 691 -35.78 -34.21 1.40
C LEU A 691 -34.79 -35.36 1.23
N GLN A 692 -34.79 -36.34 2.13
CA GLN A 692 -33.98 -37.54 1.98
C GLN A 692 -34.37 -38.33 0.71
N ALA A 693 -35.66 -38.46 0.39
CA ALA A 693 -36.08 -39.12 -0.84
C ALA A 693 -35.59 -38.38 -2.09
N VAL A 694 -35.59 -37.04 -2.07
CA VAL A 694 -34.98 -36.22 -3.14
C VAL A 694 -33.48 -36.48 -3.25
N ASP A 695 -32.76 -36.54 -2.13
CA ASP A 695 -31.33 -36.87 -2.10
C ASP A 695 -31.06 -38.26 -2.65
N GLU A 696 -31.89 -39.25 -2.32
CA GLU A 696 -31.78 -40.63 -2.85
C GLU A 696 -32.00 -40.68 -4.37
N CYS A 697 -32.93 -39.89 -4.92
CA CYS A 697 -33.15 -39.78 -6.36
C CYS A 697 -32.01 -39.06 -7.08
N THR A 698 -31.32 -38.12 -6.41
CA THR A 698 -30.30 -37.26 -7.03
C THR A 698 -28.87 -37.67 -6.69
N ASN A 699 -28.64 -38.63 -5.79
CA ASN A 699 -27.29 -39.03 -5.40
C ASN A 699 -26.44 -39.59 -6.56
N GLY A 700 -27.05 -40.08 -7.64
CA GLY A 700 -26.36 -40.70 -8.77
C GLY A 700 -25.87 -39.72 -9.84
N ILE A 701 -26.34 -38.47 -9.80
CA ILE A 701 -26.04 -37.47 -10.84
C ILE A 701 -24.76 -36.69 -10.54
N ASN A 702 -24.21 -36.06 -11.57
CA ASN A 702 -23.19 -35.03 -11.42
C ASN A 702 -23.88 -33.70 -11.11
N GLU A 703 -23.72 -33.19 -9.88
CA GLU A 703 -24.39 -31.93 -9.49
C GLU A 703 -23.88 -30.71 -10.28
N GLY A 704 -22.62 -30.73 -10.72
CA GLY A 704 -22.03 -29.65 -11.50
C GLY A 704 -22.60 -29.54 -12.92
N ASN A 705 -23.01 -30.66 -13.50
CA ASN A 705 -23.78 -30.70 -14.75
C ASN A 705 -24.51 -32.03 -14.85
N ILE A 706 -25.84 -32.01 -14.78
CA ILE A 706 -26.65 -33.23 -14.72
C ILE A 706 -26.57 -34.11 -15.99
N LEU A 707 -26.01 -33.59 -17.09
CA LEU A 707 -25.81 -34.34 -18.33
C LEU A 707 -24.45 -35.05 -18.41
N GLU A 708 -23.50 -34.70 -17.54
CA GLU A 708 -22.16 -35.30 -17.52
C GLU A 708 -22.12 -36.54 -16.61
N PRO A 709 -21.23 -37.52 -16.91
CA PRO A 709 -21.03 -38.65 -16.02
C PRO A 709 -20.55 -38.17 -14.64
N LYS A 710 -20.98 -38.87 -13.59
CA LYS A 710 -20.47 -38.63 -12.25
C LYS A 710 -19.01 -39.10 -12.16
N CYS A 711 -18.11 -38.14 -12.04
CA CYS A 711 -16.67 -38.37 -11.89
C CYS A 711 -16.24 -38.13 -10.43
N GLU A 712 -15.17 -38.80 -9.99
CA GLU A 712 -14.55 -38.48 -8.70
C GLU A 712 -14.10 -37.00 -8.69
N PHE A 713 -14.42 -36.30 -7.60
CA PHE A 713 -14.03 -34.91 -7.41
C PHE A 713 -12.51 -34.87 -7.14
N ALA A 714 -11.75 -34.44 -8.15
CA ALA A 714 -10.30 -34.33 -8.02
C ALA A 714 -9.93 -33.00 -7.37
N SER A 715 -9.74 -33.01 -6.04
CA SER A 715 -8.79 -32.10 -5.38
C SER A 715 -7.80 -32.99 -4.62
N PRO A 716 -6.76 -33.53 -5.30
CA PRO A 716 -5.94 -34.54 -4.66
C PRO A 716 -5.12 -33.93 -3.53
N HIS A 717 -5.32 -34.43 -2.31
CA HIS A 717 -4.24 -34.47 -1.32
C HIS A 717 -3.09 -35.32 -1.87
N PRO A 718 -1.82 -34.94 -1.62
CA PRO A 718 -0.70 -35.69 -2.13
C PRO A 718 -0.65 -37.07 -1.49
N LEU A 719 -0.87 -38.12 -2.29
CA LEU A 719 -0.26 -39.41 -1.99
C LEU A 719 1.24 -39.26 -2.26
N THR A 720 2.02 -39.67 -1.26
CA THR A 720 3.48 -39.69 -1.26
C THR A 720 4.03 -40.48 -2.45
N VAL A 721 4.38 -39.78 -3.53
CA VAL A 721 5.18 -40.35 -4.62
C VAL A 721 6.58 -39.80 -4.49
N SER A 722 7.51 -40.71 -4.21
CA SER A 722 8.93 -40.46 -3.97
C SER A 722 9.57 -39.63 -5.07
N ALA A 723 10.47 -38.75 -4.65
CA ALA A 723 11.30 -37.88 -5.45
C ALA A 723 12.16 -38.66 -6.46
N GLU A 724 11.65 -38.91 -7.67
CA GLU A 724 12.46 -39.34 -8.81
C GLU A 724 11.67 -39.24 -10.11
N ARG A 725 11.69 -38.05 -10.74
CA ARG A 725 12.00 -37.85 -12.17
C ARG A 725 11.74 -36.41 -12.61
N ARG A 726 12.84 -35.70 -12.86
CA ARG A 726 12.89 -34.47 -13.65
C ARG A 726 13.20 -34.85 -15.10
N LYS A 727 12.30 -34.55 -16.04
CA LYS A 727 12.58 -33.86 -17.32
C LYS A 727 11.36 -33.86 -18.24
N MET A 728 11.30 -32.78 -19.02
CA MET A 728 10.71 -32.63 -20.36
C MET A 728 9.35 -31.95 -20.52
N LEU A 729 9.43 -30.82 -21.23
CA LEU A 729 8.43 -30.27 -22.13
C LEU A 729 8.31 -31.14 -23.40
N GLU A 730 7.07 -31.17 -23.90
CA GLU A 730 6.61 -31.39 -25.29
C GLU A 730 6.58 -32.77 -25.95
N GLU A 731 7.31 -33.81 -25.54
CA GLU A 731 7.28 -35.08 -26.31
C GLU A 731 6.61 -36.30 -25.67
N GLN A 732 6.04 -36.20 -24.47
CA GLN A 732 5.41 -37.37 -23.84
C GLN A 732 4.10 -37.06 -23.12
N PHE A 733 3.05 -36.76 -23.90
CA PHE A 733 1.67 -36.97 -23.43
C PHE A 733 1.34 -38.47 -23.24
N GLU A 734 2.21 -39.38 -23.73
CA GLU A 734 2.09 -40.82 -23.48
C GLU A 734 2.67 -41.28 -22.14
N GLU A 735 3.65 -40.60 -21.51
CA GLU A 735 4.18 -41.04 -20.19
C GLU A 735 3.31 -40.63 -18.99
N LEU A 736 2.38 -39.68 -19.17
CA LEU A 736 1.30 -39.40 -18.21
C LEU A 736 0.29 -40.57 -18.09
N SER A 737 0.39 -41.59 -18.95
CA SER A 737 -0.36 -42.85 -18.82
C SER A 737 0.11 -43.74 -17.66
N LEU A 738 1.30 -43.47 -17.09
CA LEU A 738 1.84 -44.20 -15.94
C LEU A 738 1.42 -43.62 -14.59
N LEU A 739 0.77 -42.46 -14.59
CA LEU A 739 0.07 -41.97 -13.42
C LEU A 739 -1.12 -42.91 -13.19
N LYS A 740 -1.03 -43.79 -12.19
CA LYS A 740 -2.16 -44.60 -11.69
C LYS A 740 -3.24 -43.69 -11.08
N SER A 741 -3.80 -42.81 -11.90
CA SER A 741 -4.96 -41.99 -11.62
C SER A 741 -6.17 -42.89 -11.66
N SER A 742 -6.94 -42.97 -10.57
CA SER A 742 -8.28 -43.59 -10.57
C SER A 742 -9.27 -42.82 -11.45
N ILE A 743 -8.95 -41.57 -11.81
CA ILE A 743 -9.81 -40.66 -12.57
C ILE A 743 -9.70 -40.95 -14.08
N PRO A 744 -10.80 -41.31 -14.77
CA PRO A 744 -10.80 -41.54 -16.21
C PRO A 744 -10.47 -40.28 -17.03
N LYS A 745 -9.75 -40.42 -18.15
CA LYS A 745 -9.36 -39.30 -19.02
C LYS A 745 -10.52 -38.50 -19.62
N TYR A 746 -11.70 -39.11 -19.75
CA TYR A 746 -12.90 -38.42 -20.23
C TYR A 746 -13.52 -37.49 -19.18
N CYS A 747 -13.17 -37.66 -17.90
CA CYS A 747 -13.62 -36.80 -16.82
C CYS A 747 -12.92 -35.44 -16.92
N ARG A 748 -13.69 -34.35 -16.83
CA ARG A 748 -13.19 -32.98 -16.80
C ARG A 748 -12.20 -32.74 -15.66
N THR A 749 -12.39 -33.45 -14.54
CA THR A 749 -11.50 -33.44 -13.37
C THR A 749 -10.07 -33.94 -13.66
N TYR A 750 -9.85 -34.67 -14.76
CA TYR A 750 -8.51 -35.02 -15.22
C TYR A 750 -7.69 -33.78 -15.61
N GLY A 751 -8.33 -32.75 -16.21
CA GLY A 751 -7.67 -31.48 -16.51
C GLY A 751 -7.15 -30.79 -15.25
N TYR A 752 -7.93 -30.80 -14.17
CA TYR A 752 -7.55 -30.16 -12.91
C TYR A 752 -6.32 -30.82 -12.29
N LEU A 753 -6.19 -32.13 -12.45
CA LEU A 753 -4.99 -32.87 -12.05
C LEU A 753 -3.76 -32.43 -12.85
N LEU A 754 -3.91 -32.23 -14.16
CA LEU A 754 -2.83 -31.70 -15.02
C LEU A 754 -2.43 -30.28 -14.61
N SER A 755 -3.38 -29.41 -14.27
CA SER A 755 -3.08 -28.06 -13.77
C SER A 755 -2.21 -28.08 -12.53
N LYS A 756 -2.44 -29.02 -11.60
CA LYS A 756 -1.58 -29.18 -10.42
C LYS A 756 -0.15 -29.53 -10.81
N TYR A 757 0.04 -30.52 -11.67
CA TYR A 757 1.38 -30.92 -12.14
C TYR A 757 2.10 -29.81 -12.89
N TRP A 758 1.36 -29.05 -13.70
CA TRP A 758 1.91 -27.90 -14.41
C TRP A 758 2.32 -26.79 -13.43
N ALA A 759 1.46 -26.41 -12.49
CA ALA A 759 1.73 -25.33 -11.54
C ALA A 759 2.81 -25.69 -10.50
N ASP A 760 2.96 -26.97 -10.15
CA ASP A 760 4.02 -27.46 -9.25
C ASP A 760 5.37 -27.71 -9.94
N ASN A 761 5.44 -27.57 -11.27
CA ASN A 761 6.70 -27.72 -11.99
C ASN A 761 7.66 -26.55 -11.70
N ASP A 762 8.89 -26.85 -11.29
CA ASP A 762 9.89 -25.83 -10.94
C ASP A 762 10.15 -24.81 -12.05
N THR A 763 10.18 -25.24 -13.32
CA THR A 763 10.40 -24.36 -14.48
C THR A 763 9.20 -23.43 -14.69
N VAL A 764 7.98 -23.92 -14.49
CA VAL A 764 6.77 -23.09 -14.55
C VAL A 764 6.78 -22.07 -13.43
N ARG A 765 7.10 -22.49 -12.21
CA ARG A 765 7.18 -21.61 -11.03
C ARG A 765 8.23 -20.51 -11.20
N GLU A 766 9.39 -20.85 -11.77
CA GLU A 766 10.42 -19.87 -12.11
C GLU A 766 9.95 -18.88 -13.18
N ALA A 767 9.31 -19.38 -14.25
CA ALA A 767 8.77 -18.54 -15.32
C ALA A 767 7.65 -17.58 -14.86
N LEU A 768 6.83 -18.01 -13.89
CA LEU A 768 5.80 -17.19 -13.26
C LEU A 768 6.34 -16.26 -12.16
N GLY A 769 7.66 -16.28 -11.89
CA GLY A 769 8.26 -15.45 -10.85
C GLY A 769 7.88 -15.85 -9.42
N ILE A 770 7.48 -17.10 -9.19
CA ILE A 770 7.07 -17.58 -7.87
C ILE A 770 8.30 -17.67 -6.95
N ARG A 771 8.30 -16.86 -5.88
CA ARG A 771 9.39 -16.84 -4.89
C ARG A 771 9.53 -18.19 -4.20
N LYS A 772 10.76 -18.69 -4.09
CA LYS A 772 11.04 -19.95 -3.37
C LYS A 772 10.74 -19.77 -1.88
N GLY A 773 10.13 -20.78 -1.28
CA GLY A 773 9.79 -20.80 0.16
C GLY A 773 8.44 -20.18 0.53
N THR A 774 7.68 -19.60 -0.41
CA THR A 774 6.38 -18.97 -0.11
C THR A 774 5.22 -19.97 -0.15
N VAL A 775 5.00 -20.63 -1.29
CA VAL A 775 3.90 -21.59 -1.48
C VAL A 775 4.48 -22.99 -1.75
N PRO A 776 4.36 -23.96 -0.83
CA PRO A 776 5.05 -25.26 -0.96
C PRO A 776 4.49 -26.16 -2.07
N SER A 777 3.18 -26.18 -2.29
CA SER A 777 2.52 -26.88 -3.40
C SER A 777 1.25 -26.12 -3.78
N TRP A 778 1.02 -25.98 -5.07
CA TRP A 778 -0.15 -25.36 -5.63
C TRP A 778 -1.37 -26.29 -5.47
N LYS A 779 -2.49 -25.69 -5.08
CA LYS A 779 -3.81 -26.34 -5.01
C LYS A 779 -4.77 -25.56 -5.90
N ARG A 780 -5.56 -26.27 -6.72
CA ARG A 780 -6.64 -25.65 -7.49
C ARG A 780 -7.64 -24.96 -6.56
N CYS A 781 -8.08 -25.65 -5.51
CA CYS A 781 -8.90 -25.09 -4.45
C CYS A 781 -8.32 -25.52 -3.09
N ASN A 782 -7.94 -24.54 -2.27
CA ASN A 782 -7.41 -24.75 -0.92
C ASN A 782 -8.53 -24.62 0.11
N TYR A 783 -9.22 -25.73 0.41
CA TYR A 783 -10.30 -25.75 1.40
C TYR A 783 -9.83 -25.76 2.86
N ASP A 784 -8.52 -25.89 3.09
CA ASP A 784 -7.91 -25.88 4.43
C ASP A 784 -7.69 -24.45 4.96
N LEU A 785 -8.06 -23.41 4.19
CA LEU A 785 -7.87 -22.02 4.58
C LEU A 785 -8.72 -21.65 5.81
N PRO A 786 -8.16 -20.95 6.81
CA PRO A 786 -8.94 -20.40 7.91
C PRO A 786 -9.79 -19.23 7.38
N TYR A 787 -11.01 -19.54 6.94
CA TYR A 787 -11.90 -18.62 6.26
C TYR A 787 -13.28 -18.54 6.93
N THR A 788 -13.69 -17.33 7.33
CA THR A 788 -15.00 -17.07 7.95
C THR A 788 -16.00 -16.54 6.92
N LYS A 789 -17.17 -17.17 6.82
CA LYS A 789 -18.28 -16.70 5.96
C LYS A 789 -19.17 -15.74 6.73
N ASP A 790 -18.80 -14.46 6.73
CA ASP A 790 -19.42 -13.39 7.53
C ASP A 790 -20.47 -12.57 6.76
N ILE A 791 -20.63 -12.77 5.44
CA ILE A 791 -21.74 -12.20 4.67
C ILE A 791 -22.89 -13.22 4.60
N PRO A 792 -24.06 -12.97 5.24
CA PRO A 792 -25.17 -13.92 5.22
C PRO A 792 -25.97 -13.94 3.91
N SER A 793 -26.03 -12.79 3.21
CA SER A 793 -26.77 -12.64 1.94
C SER A 793 -26.18 -11.52 1.10
N ALA A 794 -25.86 -11.82 -0.17
CA ALA A 794 -25.34 -10.86 -1.14
C ALA A 794 -26.43 -10.03 -1.82
N VAL A 795 -27.70 -10.44 -1.71
CA VAL A 795 -28.85 -9.82 -2.42
C VAL A 795 -28.94 -8.32 -2.13
N VAL A 796 -28.69 -7.90 -0.89
CA VAL A 796 -28.72 -6.49 -0.51
C VAL A 796 -27.64 -5.66 -1.22
N TYR A 797 -26.49 -6.26 -1.54
CA TYR A 797 -25.40 -5.59 -2.24
C TYR A 797 -25.70 -5.49 -3.73
N HIS A 798 -26.25 -6.55 -4.34
CA HIS A 798 -26.76 -6.51 -5.72
C HIS A 798 -27.82 -5.40 -5.89
N LEU A 799 -28.75 -5.24 -4.93
CA LEU A 799 -29.71 -4.14 -4.90
C LEU A 799 -29.02 -2.78 -4.83
N LYS A 800 -28.10 -2.59 -3.88
CA LYS A 800 -27.38 -1.31 -3.68
C LYS A 800 -26.58 -0.88 -4.91
N VAL A 801 -26.02 -1.81 -5.68
CA VAL A 801 -25.22 -1.45 -6.86
C VAL A 801 -26.10 -1.16 -8.07
N THR A 802 -27.06 -2.02 -8.36
CA THR A 802 -27.97 -1.81 -9.51
C THR A 802 -28.81 -0.54 -9.33
N THR A 803 -29.18 -0.17 -8.09
CA THR A 803 -29.85 1.12 -7.79
C THR A 803 -28.95 2.35 -8.00
N LYS A 804 -27.62 2.20 -7.99
CA LYS A 804 -26.68 3.25 -8.37
C LYS A 804 -26.51 3.39 -9.90
N GLY A 805 -27.16 2.54 -10.69
CA GLY A 805 -27.17 2.62 -12.16
C GLY A 805 -26.08 1.81 -12.86
N TYR A 806 -25.26 1.06 -12.13
CA TYR A 806 -24.25 0.18 -12.73
C TYR A 806 -24.90 -0.96 -13.51
N ARG A 807 -24.33 -1.29 -14.68
CA ARG A 807 -24.75 -2.44 -15.50
C ARG A 807 -24.41 -3.75 -14.78
N ALA A 808 -25.33 -4.70 -14.81
CA ALA A 808 -25.17 -6.03 -14.25
C ALA A 808 -25.66 -7.10 -15.24
N LEU A 809 -24.83 -8.12 -15.49
CA LEU A 809 -25.26 -9.33 -16.18
C LEU A 809 -25.11 -10.51 -15.23
N VAL A 810 -26.25 -11.12 -14.91
CA VAL A 810 -26.32 -12.35 -14.14
C VAL A 810 -26.62 -13.48 -15.10
N TYR A 811 -25.89 -14.59 -15.01
CA TYR A 811 -26.17 -15.74 -15.86
C TYR A 811 -26.13 -17.06 -15.09
N SER A 812 -26.74 -18.09 -15.66
CA SER A 812 -26.72 -19.44 -15.08
C SER A 812 -26.68 -20.51 -16.16
N GLY A 813 -25.91 -21.55 -15.94
CA GLY A 813 -26.07 -22.79 -16.69
C GLY A 813 -27.42 -23.45 -16.36
N ASP A 814 -28.17 -23.83 -17.38
CA ASP A 814 -29.50 -24.41 -17.16
C ASP A 814 -29.47 -25.87 -16.70
N HIS A 815 -28.29 -26.52 -16.64
CA HIS A 815 -28.08 -27.88 -16.11
C HIS A 815 -27.26 -27.89 -14.81
N ASP A 816 -27.11 -26.74 -14.16
CA ASP A 816 -26.47 -26.63 -12.84
C ASP A 816 -27.41 -27.08 -11.72
N PHE A 817 -27.06 -28.15 -11.01
CA PHE A 817 -27.76 -28.60 -9.80
C PHE A 817 -27.13 -28.05 -8.51
N VAL A 818 -25.90 -27.54 -8.56
CA VAL A 818 -25.24 -26.90 -7.42
C VAL A 818 -25.97 -25.60 -7.08
N ILE A 819 -26.13 -24.71 -8.07
CA ILE A 819 -26.89 -23.45 -7.97
C ILE A 819 -27.89 -23.36 -9.13
N PRO A 820 -29.09 -23.94 -8.96
CA PRO A 820 -30.10 -23.92 -10.02
C PRO A 820 -30.50 -22.49 -10.42
N PHE A 821 -30.62 -22.25 -11.73
CA PHE A 821 -31.03 -20.94 -12.27
C PHE A 821 -32.37 -20.42 -11.71
N LEU A 822 -33.23 -21.31 -11.22
CA LEU A 822 -34.49 -20.97 -10.55
C LEU A 822 -34.25 -20.15 -9.26
N GLY A 823 -33.19 -20.46 -8.51
CA GLY A 823 -32.77 -19.68 -7.34
C GLY A 823 -32.31 -18.29 -7.74
N THR A 824 -31.53 -18.22 -8.82
CA THR A 824 -31.11 -16.96 -9.42
C THR A 824 -32.29 -16.08 -9.84
N GLN A 825 -33.28 -16.67 -10.51
CA GLN A 825 -34.52 -15.96 -10.84
C GLN A 825 -35.30 -15.52 -9.59
N ALA A 826 -35.33 -16.34 -8.54
CA ALA A 826 -36.08 -16.03 -7.33
C ALA A 826 -35.51 -14.82 -6.59
N TRP A 827 -34.19 -14.73 -6.38
CA TRP A 827 -33.59 -13.57 -5.72
C TRP A 827 -33.66 -12.32 -6.60
N ILE A 828 -33.50 -12.44 -7.94
CA ILE A 828 -33.69 -11.29 -8.84
C ILE A 828 -35.12 -10.76 -8.76
N ARG A 829 -36.13 -11.64 -8.71
CA ARG A 829 -37.52 -11.23 -8.49
C ARG A 829 -37.70 -10.50 -7.15
N SER A 830 -36.97 -10.89 -6.11
CA SER A 830 -37.05 -10.24 -4.80
C SER A 830 -36.58 -8.77 -4.80
N LEU A 831 -35.80 -8.35 -5.81
CA LEU A 831 -35.39 -6.96 -6.01
C LEU A 831 -36.53 -6.04 -6.46
N ASN A 832 -37.64 -6.61 -6.97
CA ASN A 832 -38.82 -5.87 -7.41
C ASN A 832 -38.58 -4.82 -8.51
N PHE A 833 -37.65 -5.11 -9.45
CA PHE A 833 -37.43 -4.27 -10.64
C PHE A 833 -38.47 -4.56 -11.71
N SER A 834 -38.84 -3.54 -12.50
CA SER A 834 -39.76 -3.73 -13.62
C SER A 834 -39.05 -4.41 -14.79
N ILE A 835 -39.78 -5.27 -15.50
CA ILE A 835 -39.29 -5.99 -16.67
C ILE A 835 -39.28 -5.03 -17.85
N VAL A 836 -38.14 -4.91 -18.52
CA VAL A 836 -37.97 -4.10 -19.74
C VAL A 836 -38.11 -4.96 -20.98
N ASP A 837 -37.44 -6.11 -20.99
CA ASP A 837 -37.53 -7.10 -22.06
C ASP A 837 -38.05 -8.42 -21.51
N GLU A 838 -39.15 -8.92 -22.08
CA GLU A 838 -39.73 -10.20 -21.69
C GLU A 838 -38.82 -11.40 -22.01
N TRP A 839 -39.07 -12.51 -21.30
CA TRP A 839 -38.29 -13.75 -21.41
C TRP A 839 -38.26 -14.26 -22.86
N ARG A 840 -37.09 -14.29 -23.47
CA ARG A 840 -36.92 -14.61 -24.90
C ARG A 840 -35.64 -15.40 -25.18
N PRO A 841 -35.61 -16.23 -26.25
CA PRO A 841 -34.41 -16.97 -26.62
C PRO A 841 -33.33 -16.04 -27.18
N TRP A 842 -32.07 -16.42 -26.99
CA TRP A 842 -30.93 -15.92 -27.74
C TRP A 842 -30.20 -17.09 -28.42
N SER A 843 -29.55 -16.82 -29.55
CA SER A 843 -28.96 -17.85 -30.41
C SER A 843 -27.53 -17.55 -30.83
N VAL A 844 -26.77 -18.62 -31.05
CA VAL A 844 -25.42 -18.64 -31.63
C VAL A 844 -25.47 -19.60 -32.83
N ASP A 845 -24.98 -19.15 -33.98
CA ASP A 845 -24.99 -19.91 -35.25
C ASP A 845 -26.36 -20.53 -35.62
N GLY A 846 -27.44 -19.80 -35.36
CA GLY A 846 -28.81 -20.25 -35.66
C GLY A 846 -29.39 -21.26 -34.65
N GLN A 847 -28.63 -21.70 -33.66
CA GLN A 847 -29.09 -22.58 -32.57
C GLN A 847 -29.40 -21.77 -31.31
N VAL A 848 -30.49 -22.09 -30.60
CA VAL A 848 -30.81 -21.48 -29.30
C VAL A 848 -29.69 -21.81 -28.31
N ALA A 849 -29.00 -20.78 -27.87
CA ALA A 849 -27.90 -20.84 -26.93
C ALA A 849 -28.36 -20.57 -25.49
N GLY A 850 -29.56 -20.00 -25.31
CA GLY A 850 -30.18 -19.83 -24.01
C GLY A 850 -31.38 -18.88 -24.04
N PHE A 851 -31.78 -18.38 -22.87
CA PHE A 851 -32.87 -17.41 -22.72
C PHE A 851 -32.41 -16.20 -21.92
N THR A 852 -33.03 -15.04 -22.14
CA THR A 852 -32.68 -13.81 -21.45
C THR A 852 -33.90 -12.94 -21.12
N ARG A 853 -33.77 -12.11 -20.09
CA ARG A 853 -34.73 -11.08 -19.66
C ARG A 853 -33.97 -9.88 -19.10
N SER A 854 -34.46 -8.67 -19.39
CA SER A 854 -33.86 -7.41 -18.92
C SER A 854 -34.78 -6.69 -17.94
N TYR A 855 -34.20 -5.95 -17.00
CA TYR A 855 -34.89 -5.20 -15.95
C TYR A 855 -34.50 -3.71 -15.96
N SER A 856 -35.35 -2.86 -15.37
CA SER A 856 -35.23 -1.38 -15.39
C SER A 856 -33.94 -0.80 -14.82
N ASN A 857 -33.24 -1.56 -13.99
CA ASN A 857 -32.06 -1.12 -13.24
C ASN A 857 -30.74 -1.60 -13.88
N ASN A 858 -30.70 -1.64 -15.22
CA ASN A 858 -29.56 -2.13 -16.01
C ASN A 858 -29.10 -3.55 -15.63
N LEU A 859 -30.04 -4.39 -15.16
CA LEU A 859 -29.79 -5.80 -14.87
C LEU A 859 -30.34 -6.66 -16.01
N THR A 860 -29.50 -7.56 -16.52
CA THR A 860 -29.88 -8.61 -17.45
C THR A 860 -29.66 -9.96 -16.81
N PHE A 861 -30.65 -10.85 -16.92
CA PHE A 861 -30.51 -12.26 -16.57
C PHE A 861 -30.45 -13.12 -17.83
N ALA A 862 -29.54 -14.08 -17.90
CA ALA A 862 -29.44 -15.02 -19.00
C ALA A 862 -29.23 -16.47 -18.52
N THR A 863 -29.82 -17.44 -19.22
CA THR A 863 -29.43 -18.84 -19.09
C THR A 863 -28.53 -19.26 -20.26
N VAL A 864 -27.67 -20.25 -20.04
CA VAL A 864 -26.84 -20.87 -21.08
C VAL A 864 -27.24 -22.34 -21.22
N LYS A 865 -27.74 -22.72 -22.40
CA LYS A 865 -28.34 -24.02 -22.70
C LYS A 865 -27.29 -25.13 -22.71
N GLY A 866 -27.51 -26.17 -21.91
CA GLY A 866 -26.61 -27.31 -21.75
C GLY A 866 -25.39 -27.03 -20.88
N ALA A 867 -25.31 -25.87 -20.22
CA ALA A 867 -24.19 -25.50 -19.37
C ALA A 867 -24.45 -25.87 -17.90
N GLY A 868 -23.36 -26.18 -17.18
CA GLY A 868 -23.38 -26.53 -15.76
C GLY A 868 -23.03 -25.37 -14.83
N HIS A 869 -22.45 -25.68 -13.66
CA HIS A 869 -22.16 -24.75 -12.57
C HIS A 869 -21.21 -23.60 -12.91
N THR A 870 -20.21 -23.87 -13.73
CA THR A 870 -19.29 -22.86 -14.29
C THR A 870 -19.64 -22.74 -15.77
N ALA A 871 -20.68 -21.97 -16.11
CA ALA A 871 -21.26 -22.00 -17.45
C ALA A 871 -20.22 -21.84 -18.60
N PRO A 872 -19.23 -20.92 -18.51
CA PRO A 872 -18.16 -20.79 -19.51
C PRO A 872 -17.30 -22.05 -19.67
N GLU A 873 -17.14 -22.86 -18.63
CA GLU A 873 -16.39 -24.11 -18.71
C GLU A 873 -17.14 -25.21 -19.48
N TYR A 874 -18.47 -25.27 -19.36
CA TYR A 874 -19.28 -26.27 -20.05
C TYR A 874 -19.68 -25.84 -21.47
N LYS A 875 -19.91 -24.55 -21.68
CA LYS A 875 -20.44 -23.97 -22.93
C LYS A 875 -19.72 -22.67 -23.30
N ARG A 876 -18.40 -22.77 -23.44
CA ARG A 876 -17.50 -21.63 -23.66
C ARG A 876 -17.90 -20.72 -24.81
N LYS A 877 -18.20 -21.29 -25.97
CA LYS A 877 -18.57 -20.51 -27.17
C LYS A 877 -19.83 -19.70 -26.93
N GLU A 878 -20.86 -20.32 -26.37
CA GLU A 878 -22.12 -19.68 -26.06
C GLU A 878 -21.94 -18.61 -24.97
N SER A 879 -21.18 -18.92 -23.91
CA SER A 879 -20.86 -17.98 -22.84
C SER A 879 -20.08 -16.75 -23.34
N LEU A 880 -19.06 -16.93 -24.18
CA LEU A 880 -18.32 -15.80 -24.77
C LEU A 880 -19.23 -14.93 -25.65
N SER A 881 -20.05 -15.53 -26.50
CA SER A 881 -21.02 -14.78 -27.32
C SER A 881 -22.08 -14.05 -26.48
N MET A 882 -22.38 -14.54 -25.28
CA MET A 882 -23.24 -13.84 -24.32
C MET A 882 -22.51 -12.65 -23.67
N LEU A 883 -21.25 -12.80 -23.30
CA LEU A 883 -20.44 -11.71 -22.71
C LEU A 883 -20.18 -10.56 -23.70
N GLU A 884 -20.06 -10.87 -24.99
CA GLU A 884 -19.89 -9.88 -26.06
C GLU A 884 -21.13 -9.00 -26.32
N ARG A 885 -22.33 -9.46 -25.94
CA ARG A 885 -23.62 -8.78 -26.18
C ARG A 885 -23.99 -7.90 -24.99
#